data_AF-A0A0W0VNT3-F1
#
_entry.id   AF-A0A0W0VNT3-F1
#
_cell.length_a   1.000
_cell.length_b   1.000
_cell.length_c   1.000
_cell.angle_alpha   90.00
_cell.angle_beta   90.00
_cell.angle_gamma   90.00
#
_symmetry.space_group_name_H-M   'P 1'
#
loop_
_entity.id
_entity.type
_entity.pdbx_description
1 polymer ?
#
loop_
_entity_poly.entity_id
_entity_poly.type
_entity_poly.pdbx_seq_one_letter_code
_entity_poly.pdbx_strand_id
1 'polypeptide(L)'
;MRSEIKLKQSLSVIPVTSRKTSLILLGLSERQLEKISHLDRRKQYIRYKYLLSQMQYSAFCRKHNIDESSVLDELDKAYQIALEYQSNIKTEEYSPYSIGLQDLELRTSYKKKKKLHNASEDLTASIMMIGNKNSGVEPGFEAGLIEDLVFHLEKVYPDLKERLDYFNHFDGDFKKIYDTHRELPKYLVKQDYTLSESGKITPDVEDLKRANSVQQAYKFHKIYGDIYVAAYKFFKTGTPVEKNCDAVLEALTNDLARVAGMKVQEQTLYESAYETGELKLLLKGKWLSNANILGPLAGGLPNSHQNYRVIPLDLHPEGLQYLSNNSISDLAVYYATAIIHGDYDMIGSKGQNKLEINNEFYGIDFGHALRGMNQLVKTLLPNLHLPEKTLKKFKNFSIFYDAPRSELMKGALIYAKLAGVSLPEALLSQYGPEFKKRIDQIEAGAMEKVFADYKKKFEKLKRNNPIYRSDCEAILKKIEETREIAFHARQAFLTKLGNAIFYPPKILDILENLEKISMGPEKTALRSPDNTVLLNYVRVNKESDLIPWTFNSIPSGYEFKAVFKSEPDAMNALKALNNFTQCSKKIVGMGRELILTCPKEQLDLLSSQVADEQIKKRFHPKDYVHYKQFSLEKKIQEFIKQNQIILKPIQLSIKLMLPVQKKPVYQLVFSASKTFSAEELSLIHFFFPEGNAGPSEIRVNCNAKDLENTLSTLTEFKKHYTNYRDLEGKLEKINKKYDLNIKINIDWKNKYYYLENASEFNQENLQSGKLDALFTTLESFDLFLQKLQDGCDHARKEIDRINKAYDLDLALAINWQQQTFSISSESLFFESTSGKLCALGEFIEYIKKKVLYRAQLKNCMEKELRDLSEQYGLEWSLVIDWNESTYSLCCAKLPALNASGKLEGFSIAVSKLKKLQPMLEEKLNEILQQLARNQHEQNQSYFSFFLAKSVQDKYNKYVNKTPTAVWLKETVIEPWLKHKDTSDLESLRDLKQHITDRLKHVQENLLSKIQSKIDYKKEEKLLTEALILIDMQINQNEHMINKVKNF
;
A
#
# COMPACT_ATOMS: atom_id res chain seq x y z
N MET A 1 -22.09 13.38 -35.98
CA MET A 1 -22.68 13.38 -37.34
C MET A 1 -22.87 11.99 -37.95
N ARG A 2 -21.85 11.27 -38.46
CA ARG A 2 -22.11 9.96 -39.14
C ARG A 2 -22.80 8.90 -38.26
N SER A 3 -22.55 8.92 -36.94
CA SER A 3 -23.27 8.12 -35.93
C SER A 3 -24.72 8.60 -35.76
N GLU A 4 -24.95 9.90 -35.58
CA GLU A 4 -26.29 10.51 -35.49
C GLU A 4 -27.14 10.28 -36.75
N ILE A 5 -26.53 10.31 -37.94
CA ILE A 5 -27.22 10.02 -39.21
C ILE A 5 -27.63 8.55 -39.26
N LYS A 6 -26.77 7.62 -38.85
CA LYS A 6 -27.16 6.21 -38.70
C LYS A 6 -28.24 6.01 -37.64
N LEU A 7 -28.15 6.71 -36.50
CA LEU A 7 -29.17 6.64 -35.44
C LEU A 7 -30.53 7.14 -35.96
N LYS A 8 -30.56 8.30 -36.63
CA LYS A 8 -31.78 8.85 -37.26
C LYS A 8 -32.35 7.92 -38.35
N GLN A 9 -31.49 7.24 -39.11
CA GLN A 9 -31.90 6.24 -40.12
C GLN A 9 -32.36 4.89 -39.52
N SER A 10 -31.93 4.53 -38.30
CA SER A 10 -32.43 3.34 -37.59
C SER A 10 -33.66 3.61 -36.73
N LEU A 11 -33.82 4.84 -36.25
CA LEU A 11 -34.97 5.29 -35.45
C LEU A 11 -36.19 5.67 -36.31
N SER A 12 -36.02 5.81 -37.63
CA SER A 12 -37.14 5.77 -38.58
C SER A 12 -37.65 4.34 -38.74
N VAL A 13 -38.30 3.84 -37.69
CA VAL A 13 -39.14 2.63 -37.61
C VAL A 13 -38.63 1.43 -38.42
N ILE A 14 -37.48 0.86 -38.03
CA ILE A 14 -37.16 -0.53 -38.37
C ILE A 14 -37.73 -1.39 -37.23
N PRO A 15 -38.90 -2.05 -37.41
CA PRO A 15 -39.51 -2.83 -36.34
C PRO A 15 -38.60 -3.97 -35.92
N VAL A 16 -38.48 -4.21 -34.61
CA VAL A 16 -37.61 -5.25 -34.04
C VAL A 16 -38.17 -6.64 -34.30
N THR A 17 -37.84 -7.14 -35.48
CA THR A 17 -38.34 -8.39 -36.08
C THR A 17 -37.27 -9.49 -36.13
N SER A 18 -36.03 -9.19 -35.73
CA SER A 18 -34.93 -10.16 -35.83
C SER A 18 -33.88 -10.01 -34.72
N ARG A 19 -33.17 -11.12 -34.46
CA ARG A 19 -31.97 -11.17 -33.61
C ARG A 19 -30.95 -10.09 -33.97
N LYS A 20 -30.68 -9.91 -35.26
CA LYS A 20 -29.65 -8.98 -35.75
C LYS A 20 -30.03 -7.53 -35.47
N THR A 21 -31.29 -7.16 -35.70
CA THR A 21 -31.82 -5.83 -35.36
C THR A 21 -31.76 -5.58 -33.86
N SER A 22 -32.17 -6.57 -33.07
CA SER A 22 -32.17 -6.51 -31.60
C SER A 22 -30.77 -6.25 -31.02
N LEU A 23 -29.76 -7.01 -31.46
CA LEU A 23 -28.38 -6.81 -31.01
C LEU A 23 -27.85 -5.43 -31.41
N ILE A 24 -28.16 -4.94 -32.62
CA ILE A 24 -27.73 -3.61 -33.07
C ILE A 24 -28.28 -2.49 -32.18
N LEU A 25 -29.57 -2.53 -31.80
CA LEU A 25 -30.19 -1.54 -30.91
C LEU A 25 -29.59 -1.55 -29.49
N LEU A 26 -29.26 -2.73 -28.97
CA LEU A 26 -28.56 -2.86 -27.68
C LEU A 26 -27.07 -2.49 -27.75
N GLY A 27 -26.57 -2.04 -28.92
CA GLY A 27 -25.15 -1.78 -29.16
C GLY A 27 -24.28 -3.02 -28.92
N LEU A 28 -24.83 -4.21 -29.15
CA LEU A 28 -24.21 -5.52 -29.02
C LEU A 28 -23.81 -6.06 -30.40
N SER A 29 -22.77 -6.90 -30.41
CA SER A 29 -22.47 -7.79 -31.53
C SER A 29 -22.53 -9.24 -31.08
N GLU A 30 -22.92 -10.13 -32.00
CA GLU A 30 -22.94 -11.57 -31.75
C GLU A 30 -21.57 -12.07 -31.25
N ARG A 31 -20.48 -11.60 -31.87
CA ARG A 31 -19.09 -11.86 -31.47
C ARG A 31 -18.73 -11.43 -30.05
N GLN A 32 -19.37 -10.38 -29.49
CA GLN A 32 -19.19 -10.01 -28.08
C GLN A 32 -19.90 -10.99 -27.15
N LEU A 33 -21.12 -11.42 -27.50
CA LEU A 33 -21.85 -12.41 -26.71
C LEU A 33 -21.15 -13.78 -26.74
N GLU A 34 -20.65 -14.21 -27.90
CA GLU A 34 -19.86 -15.44 -28.07
C GLU A 34 -18.54 -15.45 -27.26
N LYS A 35 -17.96 -14.27 -26.99
CA LYS A 35 -16.76 -14.14 -26.13
C LYS A 35 -17.06 -14.39 -24.64
N ILE A 36 -18.31 -14.25 -24.21
CA ILE A 36 -18.75 -14.49 -22.83
C ILE A 36 -19.23 -15.94 -22.72
N SER A 37 -18.46 -16.81 -22.07
CA SER A 37 -18.79 -18.25 -22.01
C SER A 37 -19.92 -18.59 -21.05
N HIS A 38 -20.04 -17.83 -19.95
CA HIS A 38 -20.97 -18.10 -18.85
C HIS A 38 -22.33 -17.44 -19.10
N LEU A 39 -23.41 -18.23 -18.99
CA LEU A 39 -24.76 -17.80 -19.34
C LEU A 39 -25.22 -16.59 -18.51
N ASP A 40 -25.11 -16.65 -17.18
CA ASP A 40 -25.61 -15.55 -16.33
C ASP A 40 -24.81 -14.26 -16.49
N ARG A 41 -23.49 -14.34 -16.65
CA ARG A 41 -22.66 -13.19 -17.05
C ARG A 41 -23.09 -12.60 -18.38
N ARG A 42 -23.45 -13.44 -19.35
CA ARG A 42 -23.93 -12.96 -20.65
C ARG A 42 -25.31 -12.31 -20.54
N LYS A 43 -26.23 -12.88 -19.75
CA LYS A 43 -27.52 -12.25 -19.42
C LYS A 43 -27.33 -10.91 -18.70
N GLN A 44 -26.41 -10.85 -17.73
CA GLN A 44 -26.04 -9.64 -17.01
C GLN A 44 -25.45 -8.59 -17.98
N TYR A 45 -24.57 -8.98 -18.89
CA TYR A 45 -24.02 -8.08 -19.90
C TYR A 45 -25.09 -7.57 -20.88
N ILE A 46 -26.04 -8.42 -21.29
CA ILE A 46 -27.20 -8.00 -22.10
C ILE A 46 -28.07 -7.01 -21.31
N ARG A 47 -28.35 -7.26 -20.02
CA ARG A 47 -29.10 -6.36 -19.13
C ARG A 47 -28.39 -5.01 -18.97
N TYR A 48 -27.09 -5.01 -18.69
CA TYR A 48 -26.26 -3.81 -18.65
C TYR A 48 -26.39 -3.01 -19.95
N LYS A 49 -26.24 -3.67 -21.09
CA LYS A 49 -26.28 -3.02 -22.41
C LYS A 49 -27.66 -2.49 -22.76
N TYR A 50 -28.72 -3.16 -22.35
CA TYR A 50 -30.10 -2.68 -22.41
C TYR A 50 -30.32 -1.42 -21.56
N LEU A 51 -29.96 -1.45 -20.26
CA LEU A 51 -30.09 -0.28 -19.37
C LEU A 51 -29.27 0.92 -19.87
N LEU A 52 -28.04 0.66 -20.35
CA LEU A 52 -27.19 1.66 -20.96
C LEU A 52 -27.83 2.25 -22.24
N SER A 53 -28.42 1.41 -23.10
CA SER A 53 -29.17 1.86 -24.27
C SER A 53 -30.38 2.71 -23.86
N GLN A 54 -31.19 2.30 -22.88
CA GLN A 54 -32.34 3.10 -22.40
C GLN A 54 -31.90 4.53 -22.04
N MET A 55 -30.84 4.68 -21.24
CA MET A 55 -30.27 5.98 -20.87
C MET A 55 -29.79 6.78 -22.10
N GLN A 56 -29.06 6.15 -23.01
CA GLN A 56 -28.51 6.81 -24.21
C GLN A 56 -29.60 7.27 -25.19
N TYR A 57 -30.58 6.41 -25.47
CA TYR A 57 -31.68 6.75 -26.37
C TYR A 57 -32.63 7.78 -25.75
N SER A 58 -32.88 7.72 -24.44
CA SER A 58 -33.61 8.75 -23.68
C SER A 58 -33.00 10.14 -23.87
N ALA A 59 -31.70 10.29 -23.56
CA ALA A 59 -31.00 11.57 -23.71
C ALA A 59 -30.96 12.05 -25.17
N PHE A 60 -30.81 11.13 -26.13
CA PHE A 60 -30.92 11.46 -27.56
C PHE A 60 -32.32 11.95 -27.95
N CYS A 61 -33.38 11.28 -27.49
CA CYS A 61 -34.75 11.65 -27.82
C CYS A 61 -35.12 13.02 -27.25
N ARG A 62 -34.80 13.27 -25.97
CA ARG A 62 -35.03 14.57 -25.31
C ARG A 62 -34.24 15.71 -25.96
N LYS A 63 -32.98 15.47 -26.34
CA LYS A 63 -32.15 16.46 -27.06
C LYS A 63 -32.69 16.81 -28.46
N HIS A 64 -33.49 15.93 -29.07
CA HIS A 64 -33.94 16.08 -30.45
C HIS A 64 -35.47 16.12 -30.62
N ASN A 65 -36.24 16.21 -29.53
CA ASN A 65 -37.71 16.18 -29.50
C ASN A 65 -38.29 14.98 -30.28
N ILE A 66 -37.73 13.80 -30.09
CA ILE A 66 -38.24 12.53 -30.62
C ILE A 66 -39.12 11.88 -29.55
N ASP A 67 -40.16 11.14 -29.95
CA ASP A 67 -40.98 10.33 -29.04
C ASP A 67 -40.11 9.28 -28.32
N GLU A 68 -39.86 9.52 -27.04
CA GLU A 68 -39.08 8.68 -26.16
C GLU A 68 -39.76 7.33 -25.91
N SER A 69 -41.09 7.29 -25.82
CA SER A 69 -41.85 6.07 -25.47
C SER A 69 -41.73 5.00 -26.55
N SER A 70 -41.98 5.36 -27.81
CA SER A 70 -41.87 4.43 -28.95
C SER A 70 -40.47 3.83 -29.11
N VAL A 71 -39.41 4.59 -28.76
CA VAL A 71 -38.03 4.10 -28.83
C VAL A 71 -37.71 3.14 -27.67
N LEU A 72 -38.23 3.39 -26.47
CA LEU A 72 -38.08 2.50 -25.32
C LEU A 72 -38.84 1.18 -25.53
N ASP A 73 -40.06 1.21 -26.08
CA ASP A 73 -40.84 0.00 -26.39
C ASP A 73 -40.11 -0.96 -27.35
N GLU A 74 -39.42 -0.43 -28.37
CA GLU A 74 -38.62 -1.26 -29.29
C GLU A 74 -37.33 -1.79 -28.62
N LEU A 75 -36.75 -1.07 -27.65
CA LEU A 75 -35.62 -1.57 -26.85
C LEU A 75 -36.02 -2.71 -25.91
N ASP A 76 -37.20 -2.63 -25.31
CA ASP A 76 -37.74 -3.70 -24.46
C ASP A 76 -37.98 -4.98 -25.27
N LYS A 77 -38.55 -4.86 -26.49
CA LYS A 77 -38.66 -5.99 -27.45
C LYS A 77 -37.29 -6.55 -27.82
N ALA A 78 -36.32 -5.68 -28.13
CA ALA A 78 -34.95 -6.09 -28.45
C ALA A 78 -34.27 -6.82 -27.28
N TYR A 79 -34.54 -6.42 -26.04
CA TYR A 79 -34.01 -7.06 -24.84
C TYR A 79 -34.58 -8.47 -24.63
N GLN A 80 -35.90 -8.64 -24.72
CA GLN A 80 -36.52 -9.98 -24.60
C GLN A 80 -36.00 -10.93 -25.68
N ILE A 81 -36.00 -10.50 -26.94
CA ILE A 81 -35.45 -11.30 -28.05
C ILE A 81 -33.97 -11.65 -27.80
N ALA A 82 -33.15 -10.72 -27.32
CA ALA A 82 -31.74 -10.97 -27.01
C ALA A 82 -31.54 -11.99 -25.86
N LEU A 83 -32.43 -12.02 -24.87
CA LEU A 83 -32.44 -13.00 -23.78
C LEU A 83 -32.88 -14.39 -24.24
N GLU A 84 -33.97 -14.49 -25.00
CA GLU A 84 -34.50 -15.75 -25.54
C GLU A 84 -33.43 -16.54 -26.29
N TYR A 85 -32.64 -15.86 -27.13
CA TYR A 85 -31.53 -16.48 -27.87
C TYR A 85 -30.38 -17.02 -27.01
N GLN A 86 -30.32 -16.74 -25.69
CA GLN A 86 -29.28 -17.29 -24.82
C GLN A 86 -29.59 -18.68 -24.27
N SER A 87 -30.85 -19.11 -24.28
CA SER A 87 -31.31 -20.39 -23.73
C SER A 87 -30.65 -21.62 -24.36
N ASN A 88 -30.21 -21.51 -25.63
CA ASN A 88 -29.72 -22.63 -26.43
C ASN A 88 -28.17 -22.80 -26.43
N ILE A 89 -27.43 -21.99 -25.67
CA ILE A 89 -25.96 -21.95 -25.79
C ILE A 89 -25.29 -22.70 -24.64
N LYS A 90 -24.57 -23.77 -24.99
CA LYS A 90 -23.72 -24.54 -24.06
C LYS A 90 -22.70 -23.62 -23.39
N THR A 91 -22.71 -23.56 -22.07
CA THR A 91 -21.74 -22.82 -21.26
C THR A 91 -20.41 -23.55 -21.22
N GLU A 92 -19.32 -22.83 -21.44
CA GLU A 92 -18.00 -23.29 -20.96
C GLU A 92 -17.79 -22.70 -19.57
N GLU A 93 -17.92 -23.53 -18.54
CA GLU A 93 -17.53 -23.14 -17.18
C GLU A 93 -15.99 -23.05 -17.10
N TYR A 94 -15.50 -21.84 -16.83
CA TYR A 94 -14.15 -21.64 -16.29
C TYR A 94 -14.20 -21.86 -14.79
N SER A 95 -13.08 -22.29 -14.19
CA SER A 95 -13.06 -22.46 -12.74
C SER A 95 -13.26 -21.11 -12.02
N PRO A 96 -13.93 -21.08 -10.85
CA PRO A 96 -14.15 -19.85 -10.08
C PRO A 96 -12.85 -19.18 -9.60
N TYR A 97 -11.73 -19.89 -9.73
CA TYR A 97 -10.39 -19.46 -9.31
C TYR A 97 -9.72 -18.50 -10.29
N SER A 98 -10.02 -18.61 -11.59
CA SER A 98 -9.38 -17.86 -12.68
C SER A 98 -9.98 -16.45 -12.87
N ILE A 99 -10.08 -15.68 -11.77
CA ILE A 99 -10.67 -14.34 -11.75
C ILE A 99 -9.95 -13.40 -12.71
N GLY A 100 -8.65 -13.57 -12.92
CA GLY A 100 -7.85 -12.77 -13.83
C GLY A 100 -8.33 -12.78 -15.30
N LEU A 101 -9.15 -13.75 -15.71
CA LEU A 101 -9.66 -13.86 -17.09
C LEU A 101 -11.03 -13.20 -17.31
N GLN A 102 -11.72 -12.74 -16.26
CA GLN A 102 -13.15 -12.39 -16.33
C GLN A 102 -13.48 -11.22 -17.27
N ASP A 103 -12.74 -10.11 -17.19
CA ASP A 103 -12.97 -8.96 -18.07
C ASP A 103 -12.55 -9.22 -19.53
N LEU A 104 -11.61 -10.13 -19.74
CA LEU A 104 -11.18 -10.61 -21.06
C LEU A 104 -12.29 -11.40 -21.80
N GLU A 105 -13.40 -11.72 -21.13
CA GLU A 105 -14.63 -12.23 -21.72
C GLU A 105 -15.65 -11.13 -22.02
N LEU A 106 -15.86 -10.23 -21.05
CA LEU A 106 -16.99 -9.29 -21.01
C LEU A 106 -16.76 -8.05 -21.87
N ARG A 107 -15.53 -7.52 -21.93
CA ARG A 107 -15.29 -6.10 -22.28
C ARG A 107 -14.13 -5.98 -23.28
N THR A 108 -14.49 -5.74 -24.54
CA THR A 108 -13.59 -5.97 -25.69
C THR A 108 -12.98 -4.71 -26.32
N SER A 109 -13.18 -3.53 -25.74
CA SER A 109 -12.61 -2.29 -26.27
C SER A 109 -12.57 -1.17 -25.24
N TYR A 110 -11.40 -0.97 -24.64
CA TYR A 110 -10.97 0.34 -24.17
C TYR A 110 -10.38 1.08 -25.37
N LYS A 111 -10.69 2.37 -25.52
CA LYS A 111 -10.06 3.23 -26.52
C LYS A 111 -9.52 4.47 -25.81
N LYS A 112 -8.19 4.56 -25.72
CA LYS A 112 -7.50 5.74 -25.20
C LYS A 112 -7.60 6.91 -26.20
N LYS A 113 -8.74 7.62 -26.22
CA LYS A 113 -8.83 8.91 -26.93
C LYS A 113 -7.89 9.92 -26.26
N LYS A 114 -7.02 10.57 -27.04
CA LYS A 114 -6.12 11.63 -26.54
C LYS A 114 -6.96 12.79 -25.98
N LYS A 115 -6.81 13.05 -24.67
CA LYS A 115 -7.39 14.19 -23.91
C LYS A 115 -8.87 14.49 -24.22
N LEU A 116 -9.77 13.64 -23.73
CA LEU A 116 -11.20 13.96 -23.64
C LEU A 116 -11.41 15.07 -22.60
N HIS A 117 -11.65 16.30 -23.03
CA HIS A 117 -12.40 17.27 -22.23
C HIS A 117 -13.92 16.97 -22.24
N ASN A 118 -14.40 16.24 -23.25
CA ASN A 118 -15.81 15.83 -23.39
C ASN A 118 -15.93 14.30 -23.45
N ALA A 119 -16.01 13.63 -22.30
CA ALA A 119 -16.12 12.16 -22.21
C ALA A 119 -17.42 11.59 -22.84
N SER A 120 -18.42 12.44 -23.08
CA SER A 120 -19.74 12.12 -23.63
C SER A 120 -19.76 11.64 -25.09
N GLU A 121 -18.64 11.70 -25.82
CA GLU A 121 -18.59 11.31 -27.26
C GLU A 121 -18.20 9.85 -27.54
N ASP A 122 -17.89 9.02 -26.52
CA ASP A 122 -17.62 7.58 -26.71
C ASP A 122 -18.30 6.71 -25.65
N LEU A 123 -19.62 6.89 -25.52
CA LEU A 123 -20.52 6.15 -24.62
C LEU A 123 -20.56 4.62 -24.89
N THR A 124 -19.71 4.11 -25.79
CA THR A 124 -19.57 2.67 -26.08
C THR A 124 -18.54 1.97 -25.19
N ALA A 125 -17.66 2.73 -24.51
CA ALA A 125 -16.65 2.19 -23.61
C ALA A 125 -17.27 1.65 -22.30
N SER A 126 -16.76 0.53 -21.79
CA SER A 126 -17.21 -0.04 -20.50
C SER A 126 -16.45 0.51 -19.27
N ILE A 127 -15.39 1.28 -19.53
CA ILE A 127 -14.48 1.86 -18.54
C ILE A 127 -14.39 3.36 -18.81
N MET A 128 -14.51 4.16 -17.76
CA MET A 128 -14.37 5.60 -17.77
C MET A 128 -13.16 6.01 -16.93
N MET A 129 -12.28 6.84 -17.48
CA MET A 129 -11.15 7.41 -16.74
C MET A 129 -11.66 8.56 -15.86
N ILE A 130 -11.52 8.43 -14.54
CA ILE A 130 -11.98 9.44 -13.57
C ILE A 130 -10.82 10.29 -13.03
N GLY A 131 -9.59 9.77 -13.03
CA GLY A 131 -8.42 10.52 -12.60
C GLY A 131 -7.08 9.87 -12.96
N ASN A 132 -6.00 10.62 -12.76
CA ASN A 132 -4.65 10.10 -12.83
C ASN A 132 -4.27 9.45 -11.49
N LYS A 133 -3.46 8.37 -11.51
CA LYS A 133 -2.90 7.82 -10.28
C LYS A 133 -1.95 8.84 -9.64
N ASN A 134 -2.30 9.35 -8.46
CA ASN A 134 -1.58 10.45 -7.80
C ASN A 134 -0.12 10.12 -7.42
N SER A 135 0.21 8.84 -7.19
CA SER A 135 1.58 8.40 -6.90
C SER A 135 1.78 6.91 -7.17
N GLY A 136 3.04 6.47 -7.40
CA GLY A 136 3.42 5.05 -7.43
C GLY A 136 4.51 4.69 -8.44
N VAL A 137 5.10 3.50 -8.32
CA VAL A 137 6.23 3.04 -9.18
C VAL A 137 5.78 2.71 -10.61
N GLU A 138 4.51 2.37 -10.78
CA GLU A 138 3.91 1.95 -12.05
C GLU A 138 2.87 2.98 -12.55
N PRO A 139 3.00 3.44 -13.81
CA PRO A 139 1.98 4.21 -14.53
C PRO A 139 0.63 3.50 -14.57
N GLY A 140 -0.41 4.31 -14.38
CA GLY A 140 -1.79 3.86 -14.41
C GLY A 140 -2.74 5.02 -14.10
N PHE A 141 -4.02 4.75 -14.23
CA PHE A 141 -5.08 5.71 -14.00
C PHE A 141 -6.18 5.15 -13.10
N GLU A 142 -6.92 6.06 -12.48
CA GLU A 142 -8.11 5.76 -11.70
C GLU A 142 -9.32 5.72 -12.64
N ALA A 143 -10.12 4.68 -12.54
CA ALA A 143 -11.24 4.40 -13.42
C ALA A 143 -12.52 4.03 -12.66
N GLY A 144 -13.66 4.40 -13.23
CA GLY A 144 -14.98 3.87 -12.89
C GLY A 144 -15.47 2.93 -13.99
N LEU A 145 -16.37 2.00 -13.65
CA LEU A 145 -17.04 1.14 -14.62
C LEU A 145 -18.43 1.69 -14.89
N ILE A 146 -18.78 1.89 -16.17
CA ILE A 146 -20.12 2.35 -16.55
C ILE A 146 -21.16 1.28 -16.15
N GLU A 147 -20.79 -0.01 -16.21
CA GLU A 147 -21.64 -1.12 -15.76
C GLU A 147 -22.01 -1.02 -14.27
N ASP A 148 -21.06 -0.70 -13.39
CA ASP A 148 -21.32 -0.59 -11.95
C ASP A 148 -22.22 0.62 -11.65
N LEU A 149 -22.02 1.73 -12.36
CA LEU A 149 -22.89 2.90 -12.27
C LEU A 149 -24.30 2.62 -12.79
N VAL A 150 -24.44 1.96 -13.94
CA VAL A 150 -25.75 1.65 -14.55
C VAL A 150 -26.57 0.72 -13.64
N PHE A 151 -25.95 -0.32 -13.05
CA PHE A 151 -26.64 -1.17 -12.08
C PHE A 151 -26.93 -0.47 -10.75
N HIS A 152 -26.10 0.49 -10.34
CA HIS A 152 -26.40 1.32 -9.17
C HIS A 152 -27.60 2.24 -9.42
N LEU A 153 -27.68 2.88 -10.58
CA LEU A 153 -28.84 3.67 -10.98
C LEU A 153 -30.12 2.82 -11.08
N GLU A 154 -30.05 1.59 -11.60
CA GLU A 154 -31.17 0.64 -11.58
C GLU A 154 -31.62 0.28 -10.15
N LYS A 155 -30.67 0.16 -9.22
CA LYS A 155 -30.94 -0.19 -7.82
C LYS A 155 -31.52 0.98 -7.01
N VAL A 156 -31.03 2.20 -7.23
CA VAL A 156 -31.47 3.42 -6.53
C VAL A 156 -32.76 3.97 -7.14
N TYR A 157 -32.89 3.90 -8.47
CA TYR A 157 -34.05 4.32 -9.23
C TYR A 157 -34.63 3.11 -9.98
N PRO A 158 -35.43 2.26 -9.29
CA PRO A 158 -36.03 1.07 -9.90
C PRO A 158 -37.07 1.46 -10.96
N ASP A 159 -37.82 2.55 -10.73
CA ASP A 159 -38.70 3.12 -11.73
C ASP A 159 -37.92 3.63 -12.95
N LEU A 160 -38.42 3.31 -14.15
CA LEU A 160 -37.77 3.66 -15.40
C LEU A 160 -37.72 5.18 -15.61
N LYS A 161 -38.82 5.89 -15.32
CA LYS A 161 -38.93 7.32 -15.57
C LYS A 161 -38.04 8.10 -14.61
N GLU A 162 -38.08 7.80 -13.32
CA GLU A 162 -37.18 8.43 -12.32
C GLU A 162 -35.71 8.22 -12.69
N ARG A 163 -35.33 7.01 -13.12
CA ARG A 163 -33.95 6.70 -13.54
C ARG A 163 -33.51 7.50 -14.75
N LEU A 164 -34.38 7.64 -15.75
CA LEU A 164 -34.10 8.43 -16.95
C LEU A 164 -34.09 9.93 -16.63
N ASP A 165 -35.02 10.42 -15.82
CA ASP A 165 -35.05 11.82 -15.38
C ASP A 165 -33.77 12.18 -14.60
N TYR A 166 -33.30 11.31 -13.70
CA TYR A 166 -32.01 11.48 -13.02
C TYR A 166 -30.82 11.47 -13.97
N PHE A 167 -30.75 10.53 -14.93
CA PHE A 167 -29.66 10.49 -15.93
C PHE A 167 -29.61 11.77 -16.78
N ASN A 168 -30.79 12.25 -17.21
CA ASN A 168 -30.91 13.47 -18.03
C ASN A 168 -30.66 14.76 -17.24
N HIS A 169 -30.88 14.79 -15.93
CA HIS A 169 -30.51 15.92 -15.07
C HIS A 169 -29.00 16.25 -15.13
N PHE A 170 -28.15 15.26 -15.44
CA PHE A 170 -26.71 15.44 -15.63
C PHE A 170 -26.29 15.55 -17.11
N ASP A 171 -27.21 15.93 -18.02
CA ASP A 171 -27.00 16.00 -19.48
C ASP A 171 -26.60 14.65 -20.12
N GLY A 172 -26.87 13.53 -19.44
CA GLY A 172 -26.40 12.20 -19.82
C GLY A 172 -24.89 11.98 -19.63
N ASP A 173 -24.23 12.81 -18.82
CA ASP A 173 -22.80 12.68 -18.53
C ASP A 173 -22.55 11.68 -17.38
N PHE A 174 -22.23 10.44 -17.76
CA PHE A 174 -21.83 9.39 -16.82
C PHE A 174 -20.68 9.80 -15.88
N LYS A 175 -19.80 10.74 -16.27
CA LYS A 175 -18.72 11.20 -15.39
C LYS A 175 -19.26 12.07 -14.26
N LYS A 176 -20.13 13.03 -14.56
CA LYS A 176 -20.77 13.86 -13.52
C LYS A 176 -21.52 12.99 -12.52
N ILE A 177 -22.27 12.01 -13.01
CA ILE A 177 -23.04 11.07 -12.18
C ILE A 177 -22.10 10.19 -11.32
N TYR A 178 -21.00 9.69 -11.89
CA TYR A 178 -20.03 8.91 -11.12
C TYR A 178 -19.34 9.75 -10.03
N ASP A 179 -19.02 11.01 -10.34
CA ASP A 179 -18.38 11.93 -9.39
C ASP A 179 -19.32 12.31 -8.22
N THR A 180 -20.66 12.24 -8.39
CA THR A 180 -21.62 12.37 -7.27
C THR A 180 -21.77 11.09 -6.45
N HIS A 181 -21.63 9.91 -7.06
CA HIS A 181 -21.76 8.61 -6.39
C HIS A 181 -20.41 8.05 -5.90
N ARG A 182 -19.88 8.64 -4.83
CA ARG A 182 -18.58 8.27 -4.21
C ARG A 182 -18.51 6.85 -3.65
N GLU A 183 -19.66 6.22 -3.43
CA GLU A 183 -19.83 4.83 -3.00
C GLU A 183 -19.47 3.80 -4.09
N LEU A 184 -19.39 4.21 -5.36
CA LEU A 184 -19.11 3.31 -6.47
C LEU A 184 -17.66 2.79 -6.44
N PRO A 185 -17.44 1.49 -6.70
CA PRO A 185 -16.12 0.87 -6.63
C PRO A 185 -15.18 1.46 -7.68
N LYS A 186 -14.07 2.05 -7.23
CA LYS A 186 -13.03 2.56 -8.11
C LYS A 186 -12.12 1.43 -8.59
N TYR A 187 -11.39 1.65 -9.67
CA TYR A 187 -10.44 0.69 -10.24
C TYR A 187 -9.13 1.37 -10.63
N LEU A 188 -8.01 0.69 -10.36
CA LEU A 188 -6.70 1.04 -10.87
C LEU A 188 -6.47 0.29 -12.18
N VAL A 189 -6.30 1.01 -13.28
CA VAL A 189 -5.85 0.42 -14.55
C VAL A 189 -4.36 0.69 -14.72
N LYS A 190 -3.54 -0.37 -14.78
CA LYS A 190 -2.08 -0.28 -14.99
C LYS A 190 -1.71 -0.54 -16.45
N GLN A 191 -0.44 -0.26 -16.78
CA GLN A 191 0.21 -0.67 -18.03
C GLN A 191 -0.42 -0.10 -19.31
N ASP A 192 -1.19 1.00 -19.21
CA ASP A 192 -1.75 1.74 -20.34
C ASP A 192 -0.71 2.63 -21.06
N TYR A 193 0.40 1.99 -21.41
CA TYR A 193 1.54 2.58 -22.12
C TYR A 193 1.22 2.84 -23.60
N THR A 194 2.02 3.68 -24.25
CA THR A 194 1.85 4.04 -25.67
C THR A 194 2.94 3.43 -26.54
N LEU A 195 2.59 3.04 -27.76
CA LEU A 195 3.57 2.65 -28.77
C LEU A 195 4.34 3.91 -29.20
N SER A 196 5.67 3.83 -29.24
CA SER A 196 6.55 4.84 -29.84
C SER A 196 6.75 4.55 -31.33
N GLU A 197 7.23 5.54 -32.07
CA GLU A 197 7.54 5.44 -33.51
C GLU A 197 8.46 4.25 -33.86
N SER A 198 9.32 3.86 -32.93
CA SER A 198 10.21 2.69 -33.02
C SER A 198 9.54 1.33 -32.76
N GLY A 199 8.21 1.25 -32.68
CA GLY A 199 7.46 0.02 -32.38
C GLY A 199 7.63 -0.53 -30.95
N LYS A 200 8.35 0.20 -30.08
CA LYS A 200 8.47 -0.14 -28.66
C LYS A 200 7.34 0.50 -27.87
N ILE A 201 7.03 -0.06 -26.73
CA ILE A 201 6.09 0.51 -25.77
C ILE A 201 6.85 1.35 -24.77
N THR A 202 6.39 2.58 -24.55
CA THR A 202 6.93 3.48 -23.54
C THR A 202 5.82 4.06 -22.66
N PRO A 203 6.06 4.26 -21.35
CA PRO A 203 5.16 5.04 -20.50
C PRO A 203 5.20 6.53 -20.86
N ASP A 204 4.11 7.24 -20.56
CA ASP A 204 4.06 8.69 -20.69
C ASP A 204 5.04 9.36 -19.70
N VAL A 205 5.68 10.44 -20.14
CA VAL A 205 6.59 11.27 -19.34
C VAL A 205 5.86 11.84 -18.12
N GLU A 206 4.61 12.28 -18.28
CA GLU A 206 3.81 12.84 -17.18
C GLU A 206 3.35 11.77 -16.19
N ASP A 207 3.24 10.51 -16.61
CA ASP A 207 2.98 9.39 -15.71
C ASP A 207 4.22 9.05 -14.87
N LEU A 208 5.41 9.07 -15.49
CA LEU A 208 6.67 8.84 -14.79
C LEU A 208 6.99 9.94 -13.76
N LYS A 209 6.66 11.20 -14.04
CA LYS A 209 6.79 12.31 -13.09
C LYS A 209 6.02 12.09 -11.78
N ARG A 210 4.98 11.24 -11.77
CA ARG A 210 4.20 10.87 -10.57
C ARG A 210 4.83 9.75 -9.75
N ALA A 211 5.95 9.15 -10.18
CA ALA A 211 6.65 8.15 -9.38
C ALA A 211 7.36 8.78 -8.18
N ASN A 212 7.22 8.19 -6.99
CA ASN A 212 7.75 8.76 -5.74
C ASN A 212 9.26 9.06 -5.78
N SER A 213 10.03 8.18 -6.42
CA SER A 213 11.48 8.35 -6.66
C SER A 213 11.78 9.56 -7.56
N VAL A 214 10.98 9.73 -8.62
CA VAL A 214 11.07 10.85 -9.56
C VAL A 214 10.65 12.15 -8.88
N GLN A 215 9.55 12.15 -8.11
CA GLN A 215 9.12 13.31 -7.30
C GLN A 215 10.17 13.72 -6.27
N GLN A 216 10.82 12.76 -5.59
CA GLN A 216 11.93 13.02 -4.68
C GLN A 216 13.13 13.62 -5.42
N ALA A 217 13.45 13.13 -6.62
CA ALA A 217 14.49 13.70 -7.47
C ALA A 217 14.16 15.15 -7.89
N TYR A 218 12.92 15.45 -8.31
CA TYR A 218 12.47 16.82 -8.60
C TYR A 218 12.53 17.74 -7.37
N LYS A 219 12.16 17.25 -6.17
CA LYS A 219 12.29 18.00 -4.91
C LYS A 219 13.75 18.34 -4.56
N PHE A 220 14.70 17.53 -5.01
CA PHE A 220 16.13 17.82 -4.84
C PHE A 220 16.66 18.75 -5.95
N HIS A 221 16.37 18.46 -7.22
CA HIS A 221 16.61 19.38 -8.35
C HIS A 221 15.84 18.96 -9.61
N LYS A 222 15.40 19.94 -10.41
CA LYS A 222 14.70 19.69 -11.69
C LYS A 222 15.45 18.73 -12.62
N ILE A 223 16.76 18.95 -12.82
CA ILE A 223 17.59 18.11 -13.71
C ILE A 223 17.64 16.66 -13.24
N TYR A 224 17.69 16.38 -11.93
CA TYR A 224 17.66 14.99 -11.47
C TYR A 224 16.28 14.36 -11.65
N GLY A 225 15.20 15.13 -11.47
CA GLY A 225 13.86 14.70 -11.85
C GLY A 225 13.80 14.26 -13.32
N ASP A 226 14.29 15.12 -14.23
CA ASP A 226 14.32 14.85 -15.68
C ASP A 226 15.21 13.62 -16.03
N ILE A 227 16.38 13.48 -15.39
CA ILE A 227 17.25 12.29 -15.54
C ILE A 227 16.55 11.02 -15.04
N TYR A 228 15.87 11.08 -13.89
CA TYR A 228 15.11 9.95 -13.36
C TYR A 228 13.94 9.58 -14.26
N VAL A 229 13.23 10.55 -14.85
CA VAL A 229 12.21 10.29 -15.87
C VAL A 229 12.81 9.57 -17.08
N ALA A 230 13.93 10.06 -17.63
CA ALA A 230 14.58 9.43 -18.78
C ALA A 230 15.02 7.99 -18.47
N ALA A 231 15.63 7.77 -17.30
CA ALA A 231 16.04 6.44 -16.84
C ALA A 231 14.83 5.50 -16.64
N TYR A 232 13.77 5.95 -15.97
CA TYR A 232 12.55 5.15 -15.79
C TYR A 232 11.86 4.84 -17.12
N LYS A 233 11.83 5.80 -18.07
CA LYS A 233 11.30 5.57 -19.42
C LYS A 233 12.10 4.47 -20.11
N PHE A 234 13.43 4.54 -20.08
CA PHE A 234 14.29 3.50 -20.63
C PHE A 234 14.04 2.13 -19.97
N PHE A 235 14.05 2.02 -18.63
CA PHE A 235 13.84 0.75 -17.93
C PHE A 235 12.43 0.16 -18.08
N LYS A 236 11.40 1.00 -18.26
CA LYS A 236 10.02 0.53 -18.52
C LYS A 236 9.74 0.30 -20.00
N THR A 237 10.61 0.76 -20.91
CA THR A 237 10.48 0.49 -22.35
C THR A 237 10.57 -1.01 -22.62
N GLY A 238 9.72 -1.54 -23.50
CA GLY A 238 9.73 -2.95 -23.91
C GLY A 238 8.92 -3.20 -25.17
N THR A 239 8.74 -4.45 -25.57
CA THR A 239 7.87 -4.84 -26.71
C THR A 239 6.41 -5.06 -26.28
N PRO A 240 5.43 -5.02 -27.21
CA PRO A 240 4.06 -5.48 -26.98
C PRO A 240 3.96 -6.83 -26.29
N VAL A 241 4.67 -7.82 -26.84
CA VAL A 241 4.77 -9.17 -26.29
C VAL A 241 5.25 -9.17 -24.84
N GLU A 242 6.32 -8.44 -24.51
CA GLU A 242 6.85 -8.37 -23.14
C GLU A 242 5.83 -7.80 -22.15
N LYS A 243 5.13 -6.71 -22.52
CA LYS A 243 4.15 -6.07 -21.63
C LYS A 243 2.89 -6.90 -21.47
N ASN A 244 2.43 -7.55 -22.54
CA ASN A 244 1.33 -8.51 -22.48
C ASN A 244 1.68 -9.72 -21.58
N CYS A 245 2.92 -10.22 -21.67
CA CYS A 245 3.42 -11.28 -20.78
C CYS A 245 3.56 -10.83 -19.31
N ASP A 246 4.06 -9.62 -19.03
CA ASP A 246 4.09 -9.05 -17.67
C ASP A 246 2.66 -8.93 -17.09
N ALA A 247 1.69 -8.44 -17.89
CA ALA A 247 0.28 -8.32 -17.51
C ALA A 247 -0.33 -9.69 -17.12
N VAL A 248 -0.17 -10.68 -18.01
CA VAL A 248 -0.69 -12.04 -17.80
C VAL A 248 -0.04 -12.69 -16.60
N LEU A 249 1.27 -12.53 -16.41
CA LEU A 249 1.99 -13.09 -15.28
C LEU A 249 1.46 -12.54 -13.94
N GLU A 250 1.22 -11.23 -13.83
CA GLU A 250 0.73 -10.61 -12.59
C GLU A 250 -0.72 -11.02 -12.25
N ALA A 251 -1.60 -11.11 -13.25
CA ALA A 251 -2.96 -11.62 -13.04
C ALA A 251 -2.95 -13.11 -12.64
N LEU A 252 -2.11 -13.91 -13.29
CA LEU A 252 -1.94 -15.33 -13.02
C LEU A 252 -1.36 -15.58 -11.62
N THR A 253 -0.31 -14.85 -11.21
CA THR A 253 0.29 -15.01 -9.87
C THR A 253 -0.65 -14.54 -8.76
N ASN A 254 -1.49 -13.55 -9.02
CA ASN A 254 -2.58 -13.13 -8.13
C ASN A 254 -3.63 -14.25 -7.99
N ASP A 255 -4.06 -14.90 -9.08
CA ASP A 255 -4.97 -16.04 -9.04
C ASP A 255 -4.35 -17.27 -8.33
N LEU A 256 -3.05 -17.54 -8.54
CA LEU A 256 -2.32 -18.60 -7.84
C LEU A 256 -2.21 -18.35 -6.32
N ALA A 257 -2.04 -17.09 -5.90
CA ALA A 257 -2.10 -16.74 -4.49
C ALA A 257 -3.52 -16.95 -3.92
N ARG A 258 -4.58 -16.68 -4.69
CA ARG A 258 -5.96 -16.90 -4.27
C ARG A 258 -6.27 -18.37 -4.01
N VAL A 259 -5.84 -19.29 -4.89
CA VAL A 259 -6.04 -20.74 -4.65
C VAL A 259 -5.20 -21.27 -3.49
N ALA A 260 -4.08 -20.63 -3.16
CA ALA A 260 -3.36 -20.84 -1.91
C ALA A 260 -4.06 -20.21 -0.67
N GLY A 261 -5.34 -19.86 -0.78
CA GLY A 261 -6.16 -19.35 0.30
C GLY A 261 -5.77 -17.94 0.76
N MET A 262 -5.06 -17.17 -0.06
CA MET A 262 -4.74 -15.77 0.20
C MET A 262 -5.88 -14.85 -0.24
N LYS A 263 -6.25 -13.90 0.63
CA LYS A 263 -7.13 -12.80 0.23
C LYS A 263 -6.32 -11.87 -0.66
N VAL A 264 -6.77 -11.64 -1.90
CA VAL A 264 -6.03 -10.88 -2.92
C VAL A 264 -6.97 -9.99 -3.72
N GLN A 265 -6.41 -8.95 -4.34
CA GLN A 265 -7.18 -7.99 -5.13
C GLN A 265 -7.96 -8.68 -6.24
N GLU A 266 -9.20 -8.22 -6.47
CA GLU A 266 -9.92 -8.48 -7.71
C GLU A 266 -9.15 -7.77 -8.84
N GLN A 267 -8.23 -8.51 -9.45
CA GLN A 267 -7.33 -8.06 -10.49
C GLN A 267 -7.56 -8.89 -11.74
N THR A 268 -7.87 -8.23 -12.85
CA THR A 268 -8.30 -8.86 -14.10
C THR A 268 -7.55 -8.32 -15.31
N LEU A 269 -7.49 -9.13 -16.36
CA LEU A 269 -6.96 -8.79 -17.68
C LEU A 269 -8.06 -8.19 -18.54
N TYR A 270 -7.72 -7.09 -19.22
CA TYR A 270 -8.63 -6.35 -20.07
C TYR A 270 -8.07 -6.24 -21.49
N GLU A 271 -8.91 -6.52 -22.51
CA GLU A 271 -8.53 -6.53 -23.93
C GLU A 271 -8.61 -5.12 -24.55
N SER A 272 -7.52 -4.69 -25.17
CA SER A 272 -7.39 -3.47 -25.96
C SER A 272 -6.54 -3.76 -27.21
N ALA A 273 -6.43 -2.78 -28.11
CA ALA A 273 -5.44 -2.78 -29.17
C ALA A 273 -4.47 -1.59 -29.01
N TYR A 274 -3.27 -1.71 -29.61
CA TYR A 274 -2.41 -0.56 -29.92
C TYR A 274 -2.91 0.17 -31.18
N GLU A 275 -2.34 1.34 -31.49
CA GLU A 275 -2.69 2.11 -32.72
C GLU A 275 -2.42 1.31 -34.01
N THR A 276 -1.48 0.36 -33.96
CA THR A 276 -1.16 -0.64 -35.00
C THR A 276 -2.18 -1.77 -35.16
N GLY A 277 -3.12 -1.93 -34.21
CA GLY A 277 -4.04 -3.06 -34.15
C GLY A 277 -3.48 -4.31 -33.44
N GLU A 278 -2.24 -4.27 -32.94
CA GLU A 278 -1.63 -5.35 -32.14
C GLU A 278 -2.32 -5.51 -30.77
N LEU A 279 -2.21 -6.70 -30.15
CA LEU A 279 -2.85 -7.00 -28.87
C LEU A 279 -2.29 -6.10 -27.76
N LYS A 280 -3.16 -5.47 -26.98
CA LYS A 280 -2.82 -4.77 -25.74
C LYS A 280 -3.60 -5.35 -24.57
N LEU A 281 -2.90 -5.90 -23.59
CA LEU A 281 -3.48 -6.33 -22.33
C LEU A 281 -3.22 -5.27 -21.25
N LEU A 282 -4.28 -4.91 -20.52
CA LEU A 282 -4.21 -4.03 -19.37
C LEU A 282 -4.59 -4.81 -18.11
N LEU A 283 -3.99 -4.45 -16.97
CA LEU A 283 -4.39 -4.94 -15.66
C LEU A 283 -5.39 -3.97 -15.02
N LYS A 284 -6.58 -4.44 -14.66
CA LYS A 284 -7.58 -3.71 -13.88
C LYS A 284 -7.66 -4.30 -12.48
N GLY A 285 -7.22 -3.56 -11.46
CA GLY A 285 -7.35 -3.94 -10.04
C GLY A 285 -8.42 -3.10 -9.33
N LYS A 286 -9.38 -3.72 -8.67
CA LYS A 286 -10.42 -3.03 -7.88
C LYS A 286 -9.81 -2.31 -6.68
N TRP A 287 -10.17 -1.05 -6.47
CA TRP A 287 -9.74 -0.29 -5.30
C TRP A 287 -10.42 -0.84 -4.04
N LEU A 288 -9.65 -0.93 -2.95
CA LEU A 288 -10.12 -1.47 -1.69
C LEU A 288 -10.31 -0.30 -0.71
N SER A 289 -11.55 -0.06 -0.31
CA SER A 289 -11.88 0.87 0.76
C SER A 289 -11.42 0.30 2.11
N ASN A 290 -11.13 1.20 3.06
CA ASN A 290 -10.69 0.86 4.43
C ASN A 290 -9.40 0.00 4.50
N ALA A 291 -8.58 0.00 3.45
CA ALA A 291 -7.32 -0.71 3.41
C ALA A 291 -6.15 0.15 3.89
N ASN A 292 -5.41 -0.34 4.86
CA ASN A 292 -4.12 0.23 5.27
C ASN A 292 -2.98 -0.47 4.52
N ILE A 293 -1.85 0.20 4.31
CA ILE A 293 -0.60 -0.50 3.96
C ILE A 293 -0.17 -1.38 5.13
N LEU A 294 0.60 -2.45 4.86
CA LEU A 294 1.03 -3.38 5.91
C LEU A 294 1.95 -2.74 6.99
N GLY A 295 2.62 -1.64 6.64
CA GLY A 295 3.53 -0.92 7.53
C GLY A 295 2.82 -0.18 8.68
N PRO A 296 3.57 0.39 9.65
CA PRO A 296 5.02 0.58 9.64
C PRO A 296 5.84 -0.69 9.83
N LEU A 297 7.07 -0.68 9.32
CA LEU A 297 8.06 -1.75 9.44
C LEU A 297 9.36 -1.19 10.04
N ALA A 298 9.96 -1.89 11.01
CA ALA A 298 11.22 -1.51 11.67
C ALA A 298 12.02 -2.74 12.14
N GLY A 299 13.19 -2.56 12.74
CA GLY A 299 13.98 -3.64 13.36
C GLY A 299 15.18 -4.14 12.53
N GLY A 300 15.28 -3.75 11.26
CA GLY A 300 16.38 -4.13 10.40
C GLY A 300 17.62 -3.28 10.61
N LEU A 301 18.80 -3.92 10.62
CA LEU A 301 20.10 -3.22 10.53
C LEU A 301 20.14 -2.27 9.30
N PRO A 302 21.00 -1.23 9.30
CA PRO A 302 21.17 -0.35 8.15
C PRO A 302 21.47 -1.12 6.85
N ASN A 303 20.76 -0.79 5.77
CA ASN A 303 20.79 -1.50 4.48
C ASN A 303 20.32 -2.98 4.53
N SER A 304 19.65 -3.40 5.60
CA SER A 304 18.96 -4.69 5.68
C SER A 304 17.51 -4.58 5.18
N HIS A 305 16.96 -5.73 4.79
CA HIS A 305 15.51 -5.89 4.59
C HIS A 305 14.90 -6.84 5.63
N GLN A 306 15.53 -6.95 6.81
CA GLN A 306 15.05 -7.78 7.92
C GLN A 306 14.21 -6.95 8.89
N ASN A 307 13.15 -6.31 8.39
CA ASN A 307 12.21 -5.57 9.21
C ASN A 307 11.00 -6.42 9.59
N TYR A 308 10.46 -6.14 10.77
CA TYR A 308 9.24 -6.69 11.33
C TYR A 308 8.13 -5.64 11.23
N ARG A 309 6.87 -6.06 11.30
CA ARG A 309 5.73 -5.14 11.40
C ARG A 309 5.61 -4.65 12.83
N VAL A 310 5.35 -3.36 13.04
CA VAL A 310 5.51 -2.74 14.36
C VAL A 310 4.35 -1.83 14.78
N ILE A 311 4.25 -1.61 16.09
CA ILE A 311 3.53 -0.52 16.75
C ILE A 311 4.60 0.32 17.49
N PRO A 312 4.59 1.67 17.42
CA PRO A 312 5.44 2.49 18.26
C PRO A 312 5.12 2.28 19.75
N LEU A 313 6.13 2.40 20.60
CA LEU A 313 5.96 2.43 22.05
C LEU A 313 5.96 3.88 22.56
N ASP A 314 5.06 4.23 23.47
CA ASP A 314 5.07 5.55 24.14
C ASP A 314 6.22 5.69 25.15
N LEU A 315 6.74 4.55 25.65
CA LEU A 315 7.88 4.47 26.55
C LEU A 315 9.02 3.72 25.86
N HIS A 316 10.25 4.23 26.02
CA HIS A 316 11.44 3.69 25.35
C HIS A 316 12.44 3.04 26.33
N PRO A 317 12.06 1.97 27.07
CA PRO A 317 12.98 1.33 28.01
C PRO A 317 14.14 0.66 27.27
N GLU A 318 15.36 0.87 27.78
CA GLU A 318 16.60 0.23 27.28
C GLU A 318 16.77 0.29 25.74
N GLY A 319 16.33 1.39 25.10
CA GLY A 319 16.48 1.62 23.66
C GLY A 319 15.39 1.00 22.76
N LEU A 320 14.38 0.34 23.33
CA LEU A 320 13.22 -0.14 22.58
C LEU A 320 12.39 1.05 22.06
N GLN A 321 12.06 1.04 20.78
CA GLN A 321 11.20 2.04 20.12
C GLN A 321 9.85 1.46 19.71
N TYR A 322 9.78 0.13 19.56
CA TYR A 322 8.65 -0.56 18.94
C TYR A 322 8.31 -1.90 19.62
N LEU A 323 7.04 -2.28 19.54
CA LEU A 323 6.55 -3.65 19.75
C LEU A 323 6.24 -4.29 18.39
N SER A 324 6.55 -5.57 18.22
CA SER A 324 6.16 -6.32 17.03
C SER A 324 4.64 -6.53 16.96
N ASN A 325 4.05 -6.25 15.81
CA ASN A 325 2.60 -6.17 15.64
C ASN A 325 1.99 -7.46 15.06
N ASN A 326 1.53 -8.32 15.97
CA ASN A 326 0.78 -9.54 15.68
C ASN A 326 -0.76 -9.32 15.54
N SER A 327 -1.26 -8.12 15.22
CA SER A 327 -2.72 -7.92 15.02
C SER A 327 -3.30 -8.74 13.88
N ILE A 328 -2.47 -9.11 12.88
CA ILE A 328 -2.92 -9.86 11.72
C ILE A 328 -2.88 -11.36 12.01
N SER A 329 -4.05 -11.99 12.02
CA SER A 329 -4.19 -13.42 12.23
C SER A 329 -3.62 -14.24 11.07
N ASP A 330 -3.00 -15.38 11.38
CA ASP A 330 -2.46 -16.33 10.40
C ASP A 330 -1.50 -15.68 9.37
N LEU A 331 -0.75 -14.65 9.77
CA LEU A 331 0.18 -13.94 8.89
C LEU A 331 1.29 -14.88 8.36
N ALA A 332 1.81 -15.76 9.21
CA ALA A 332 2.90 -16.67 8.85
C ALA A 332 2.46 -17.78 7.88
N VAL A 333 1.15 -18.08 7.81
CA VAL A 333 0.58 -19.04 6.85
C VAL A 333 0.93 -18.67 5.39
N TYR A 334 0.98 -17.37 5.09
CA TYR A 334 1.28 -16.85 3.75
C TYR A 334 2.76 -16.90 3.37
N TYR A 335 3.64 -17.28 4.29
CA TYR A 335 5.06 -17.44 4.02
C TYR A 335 5.35 -18.54 2.99
N ALA A 336 4.59 -19.63 3.00
CA ALA A 336 4.74 -20.69 1.99
C ALA A 336 4.47 -20.15 0.57
N THR A 337 3.46 -19.28 0.41
CA THR A 337 3.17 -18.56 -0.84
C THR A 337 4.34 -17.66 -1.24
N ALA A 338 4.91 -16.91 -0.29
CA ALA A 338 6.08 -16.06 -0.52
C ALA A 338 7.31 -16.86 -0.99
N ILE A 339 7.57 -18.00 -0.34
CA ILE A 339 8.64 -18.92 -0.70
C ILE A 339 8.40 -19.53 -2.07
N ILE A 340 7.21 -20.05 -2.39
CA ILE A 340 6.94 -20.76 -3.66
C ILE A 340 6.87 -19.80 -4.85
N HIS A 341 6.28 -18.62 -4.67
CA HIS A 341 6.23 -17.59 -5.73
C HIS A 341 7.62 -16.98 -6.00
N GLY A 342 8.52 -16.99 -5.02
CA GLY A 342 9.88 -16.45 -5.18
C GLY A 342 9.91 -14.94 -5.39
N ASP A 343 8.85 -14.23 -4.98
CA ASP A 343 8.69 -12.80 -5.17
C ASP A 343 9.54 -12.03 -4.16
N TYR A 344 10.65 -11.47 -4.64
CA TYR A 344 11.60 -10.73 -3.82
C TYR A 344 11.07 -9.38 -3.33
N ASP A 345 9.99 -8.86 -3.91
CA ASP A 345 9.35 -7.61 -3.50
C ASP A 345 7.97 -7.85 -2.85
N MET A 346 7.65 -9.09 -2.45
CA MET A 346 6.30 -9.45 -2.00
C MET A 346 5.72 -8.52 -0.94
N ILE A 347 6.49 -8.12 0.08
CA ILE A 347 6.05 -7.15 1.10
C ILE A 347 6.26 -5.70 0.64
N GLY A 348 7.30 -5.45 -0.16
CA GLY A 348 7.75 -4.10 -0.50
C GLY A 348 8.56 -3.45 0.63
N SER A 349 9.43 -2.50 0.28
CA SER A 349 10.38 -1.86 1.21
C SER A 349 9.72 -1.23 2.46
N LYS A 350 8.48 -0.72 2.33
CA LYS A 350 7.69 -0.10 3.40
C LYS A 350 6.40 -0.87 3.74
N GLY A 351 6.28 -2.13 3.29
CA GLY A 351 5.02 -2.87 3.41
C GLY A 351 3.96 -2.45 2.38
N GLN A 352 4.32 -1.68 1.36
CA GLN A 352 3.36 -1.05 0.45
C GLN A 352 2.79 -1.96 -0.64
N ASN A 353 3.36 -3.16 -0.83
CA ASN A 353 2.88 -4.15 -1.81
C ASN A 353 1.87 -5.13 -1.18
N LYS A 354 1.48 -4.92 0.08
CA LYS A 354 0.49 -5.70 0.82
C LYS A 354 -0.35 -4.78 1.69
N LEU A 355 -1.57 -5.19 1.98
CA LEU A 355 -2.53 -4.39 2.73
C LEU A 355 -3.00 -5.14 3.97
N GLU A 356 -3.47 -4.38 4.94
CA GLU A 356 -4.26 -4.86 6.07
C GLU A 356 -5.70 -4.34 5.92
N ILE A 357 -6.67 -5.26 5.94
CA ILE A 357 -8.10 -4.95 5.91
C ILE A 357 -8.74 -5.75 7.04
N ASN A 358 -9.38 -5.07 7.99
CA ASN A 358 -10.04 -5.72 9.14
C ASN A 358 -9.14 -6.71 9.91
N ASN A 359 -7.86 -6.36 10.12
CA ASN A 359 -6.82 -7.22 10.70
C ASN A 359 -6.47 -8.48 9.87
N GLU A 360 -6.77 -8.51 8.58
CA GLU A 360 -6.43 -9.63 7.69
C GLU A 360 -5.34 -9.23 6.69
N PHE A 361 -4.44 -10.18 6.38
CA PHE A 361 -3.40 -9.99 5.37
C PHE A 361 -3.99 -10.05 3.96
N TYR A 362 -3.71 -9.02 3.16
CA TYR A 362 -4.30 -8.88 1.83
C TYR A 362 -3.25 -8.63 0.74
N GLY A 363 -3.33 -9.42 -0.32
CA GLY A 363 -2.39 -9.47 -1.43
C GLY A 363 -2.70 -8.49 -2.56
N ILE A 364 -1.72 -7.67 -2.92
CA ILE A 364 -1.70 -6.88 -4.15
C ILE A 364 -0.34 -7.05 -4.85
N ASP A 365 -0.25 -6.62 -6.11
CA ASP A 365 1.01 -6.29 -6.81
C ASP A 365 2.05 -7.43 -6.87
N PHE A 366 1.63 -8.64 -7.30
CA PHE A 366 2.49 -9.84 -7.44
C PHE A 366 3.40 -9.80 -8.69
N GLY A 367 3.89 -8.61 -9.05
CA GLY A 367 4.59 -8.35 -10.32
C GLY A 367 5.94 -9.06 -10.47
N HIS A 368 6.55 -9.55 -9.39
CA HIS A 368 7.86 -10.21 -9.41
C HIS A 368 7.84 -11.72 -9.11
N ALA A 369 6.67 -12.28 -8.84
CA ALA A 369 6.47 -13.72 -8.67
C ALA A 369 6.79 -14.52 -9.96
N LEU A 370 7.36 -15.72 -9.78
CA LEU A 370 7.54 -16.77 -10.79
C LEU A 370 8.28 -16.35 -12.09
N ARG A 371 9.03 -15.24 -12.09
CA ARG A 371 9.79 -14.75 -13.26
C ARG A 371 10.93 -15.68 -13.71
N GLY A 372 11.40 -16.59 -12.85
CA GLY A 372 12.48 -17.53 -13.14
C GLY A 372 12.60 -18.63 -12.09
N MET A 373 13.51 -19.59 -12.31
CA MET A 373 13.67 -20.77 -11.46
C MET A 373 13.95 -20.42 -10.00
N ASN A 374 13.00 -20.77 -9.13
CA ASN A 374 13.01 -20.42 -7.72
C ASN A 374 14.10 -21.17 -6.93
N GLN A 375 15.13 -20.44 -6.48
CA GLN A 375 16.21 -21.00 -5.65
C GLN A 375 15.96 -20.89 -4.14
N LEU A 376 14.93 -20.17 -3.68
CA LEU A 376 14.64 -19.97 -2.24
C LEU A 376 14.50 -21.31 -1.52
N VAL A 377 13.69 -22.19 -2.11
CA VAL A 377 13.37 -23.53 -1.60
C VAL A 377 14.62 -24.35 -1.27
N LYS A 378 15.68 -24.25 -2.10
CA LYS A 378 16.95 -24.95 -1.85
C LYS A 378 17.71 -24.38 -0.66
N THR A 379 17.63 -23.06 -0.47
CA THR A 379 18.29 -22.34 0.63
C THR A 379 17.52 -22.39 1.95
N LEU A 380 16.29 -22.91 1.94
CA LEU A 380 15.44 -23.01 3.13
C LEU A 380 16.10 -23.88 4.21
N LEU A 381 16.13 -23.36 5.43
CA LEU A 381 16.65 -24.04 6.62
C LEU A 381 15.58 -24.98 7.21
N PRO A 382 15.96 -25.92 8.10
CA PRO A 382 15.00 -26.86 8.72
C PRO A 382 13.89 -26.20 9.53
N ASN A 383 14.14 -25.00 10.09
CA ASN A 383 13.13 -24.16 10.75
C ASN A 383 12.25 -23.35 9.78
N LEU A 384 12.34 -23.61 8.47
CA LEU A 384 11.69 -22.86 7.39
C LEU A 384 12.22 -21.43 7.16
N HIS A 385 13.19 -20.94 7.93
CA HIS A 385 13.73 -19.59 7.73
C HIS A 385 14.70 -19.54 6.55
N LEU A 386 14.89 -18.33 6.00
CA LEU A 386 15.90 -18.06 4.98
C LEU A 386 17.20 -17.58 5.65
N PRO A 387 18.38 -18.01 5.15
CA PRO A 387 19.66 -17.48 5.60
C PRO A 387 19.77 -15.96 5.38
N GLU A 388 20.49 -15.26 6.25
CA GLU A 388 20.69 -13.80 6.21
C GLU A 388 21.16 -13.28 4.84
N LYS A 389 22.05 -14.03 4.17
CA LYS A 389 22.55 -13.71 2.81
C LYS A 389 21.43 -13.69 1.76
N THR A 390 20.40 -14.51 1.93
CA THR A 390 19.21 -14.53 1.07
C THR A 390 18.27 -13.38 1.46
N LEU A 391 18.01 -13.17 2.74
CA LEU A 391 17.14 -12.07 3.23
C LEU A 391 17.56 -10.67 2.76
N LYS A 392 18.84 -10.44 2.49
CA LYS A 392 19.32 -9.18 1.86
C LYS A 392 18.73 -8.89 0.47
N LYS A 393 18.10 -9.87 -0.19
CA LYS A 393 17.41 -9.70 -1.48
C LYS A 393 15.89 -9.69 -1.37
N PHE A 394 15.32 -10.33 -0.35
CA PHE A 394 13.88 -10.58 -0.21
C PHE A 394 13.30 -9.63 0.82
N LYS A 395 12.48 -8.67 0.36
CA LYS A 395 12.13 -7.52 1.20
C LYS A 395 11.20 -7.89 2.33
N ASN A 396 11.66 -7.70 3.57
CA ASN A 396 10.88 -7.76 4.80
C ASN A 396 10.23 -9.14 5.08
N PHE A 397 10.83 -10.22 4.58
CA PHE A 397 10.38 -11.61 4.85
C PHE A 397 10.48 -12.01 6.33
N SER A 398 11.29 -11.31 7.13
CA SER A 398 11.36 -11.48 8.59
C SER A 398 10.06 -11.20 9.33
N ILE A 399 9.11 -10.48 8.71
CA ILE A 399 7.76 -10.29 9.25
C ILE A 399 7.06 -11.62 9.58
N PHE A 400 7.38 -12.68 8.84
CA PHE A 400 6.79 -14.01 9.01
C PHE A 400 7.49 -14.86 10.08
N TYR A 401 8.62 -14.40 10.64
CA TYR A 401 9.43 -15.15 11.61
C TYR A 401 9.06 -14.85 13.08
N ASP A 402 8.20 -13.86 13.32
CA ASP A 402 7.65 -13.57 14.64
C ASP A 402 6.36 -14.38 14.88
N ALA A 403 6.45 -15.68 14.65
CA ALA A 403 5.37 -16.66 14.70
C ALA A 403 5.95 -18.07 14.97
N PRO A 404 5.17 -19.02 15.51
CA PRO A 404 5.65 -20.37 15.78
C PRO A 404 5.72 -21.21 14.51
N ARG A 405 6.60 -22.24 14.49
CA ARG A 405 6.77 -23.16 13.37
C ARG A 405 5.48 -23.85 12.93
N SER A 406 4.57 -24.15 13.86
CA SER A 406 3.25 -24.67 13.54
C SER A 406 2.45 -23.74 12.62
N GLU A 407 2.48 -22.41 12.82
CA GLU A 407 1.78 -21.46 11.96
C GLU A 407 2.40 -21.38 10.56
N LEU A 408 3.74 -21.41 10.45
CA LEU A 408 4.43 -21.51 9.15
C LEU A 408 4.05 -22.82 8.41
N MET A 409 3.86 -23.92 9.13
CA MET A 409 3.51 -25.22 8.55
C MET A 409 2.06 -25.30 8.02
N LYS A 410 1.13 -24.51 8.56
CA LYS A 410 -0.22 -24.33 7.96
C LYS A 410 -0.13 -23.98 6.46
N GLY A 411 0.83 -23.10 6.10
CA GLY A 411 1.07 -22.73 4.70
C GLY A 411 1.56 -23.90 3.84
N ALA A 412 2.37 -24.80 4.41
CA ALA A 412 2.81 -25.99 3.71
C ALA A 412 1.66 -27.00 3.48
N LEU A 413 0.81 -27.19 4.49
CA LEU A 413 -0.38 -28.05 4.39
C LEU A 413 -1.32 -27.59 3.27
N ILE A 414 -1.51 -26.27 3.10
CA ILE A 414 -2.23 -25.69 1.95
C ILE A 414 -1.63 -26.15 0.62
N TYR A 415 -0.31 -26.04 0.45
CA TYR A 415 0.35 -26.44 -0.80
C TYR A 415 0.39 -27.96 -1.02
N ALA A 416 0.36 -28.76 0.04
CA ALA A 416 0.17 -30.21 -0.04
C ALA A 416 -1.24 -30.57 -0.52
N LYS A 417 -2.28 -29.94 0.04
CA LYS A 417 -3.67 -30.07 -0.44
C LYS A 417 -3.80 -29.69 -1.91
N LEU A 418 -3.20 -28.56 -2.33
CA LEU A 418 -3.16 -28.13 -3.73
C LEU A 418 -2.44 -29.14 -4.64
N ALA A 419 -1.41 -29.82 -4.15
CA ALA A 419 -0.71 -30.89 -4.87
C ALA A 419 -1.45 -32.25 -4.86
N GLY A 420 -2.66 -32.34 -4.29
CA GLY A 420 -3.43 -33.58 -4.20
C GLY A 420 -2.97 -34.55 -3.12
N VAL A 421 -2.10 -34.11 -2.20
CA VAL A 421 -1.67 -34.92 -1.05
C VAL A 421 -2.84 -35.08 -0.08
N SER A 422 -3.15 -36.33 0.28
CA SER A 422 -4.14 -36.62 1.32
C SER A 422 -3.63 -36.16 2.68
N LEU A 423 -4.39 -35.31 3.37
CA LEU A 423 -4.05 -34.79 4.69
C LEU A 423 -4.85 -35.54 5.76
N PRO A 424 -4.21 -36.14 6.78
CA PRO A 424 -4.93 -36.85 7.84
C PRO A 424 -5.87 -35.93 8.62
N GLU A 425 -7.14 -36.34 8.75
CA GLU A 425 -8.16 -35.62 9.51
C GLU A 425 -7.71 -35.34 10.96
N ALA A 426 -7.10 -36.34 11.61
CA ALA A 426 -6.55 -36.22 12.96
C ALA A 426 -5.41 -35.19 13.07
N LEU A 427 -4.70 -34.87 11.98
CA LEU A 427 -3.72 -33.79 11.95
C LEU A 427 -4.40 -32.43 11.81
N LEU A 428 -5.35 -32.29 10.87
CA LEU A 428 -6.09 -31.05 10.64
C LEU A 428 -6.86 -30.61 11.88
N SER A 429 -7.50 -31.56 12.58
CA SER A 429 -8.19 -31.31 13.84
C SER A 429 -7.29 -30.71 14.94
N GLN A 430 -5.98 -31.01 14.95
CA GLN A 430 -5.02 -30.43 15.91
C GLN A 430 -4.63 -28.98 15.61
N TYR A 431 -4.87 -28.50 14.37
CA TYR A 431 -4.69 -27.09 13.98
C TYR A 431 -5.94 -26.23 14.24
N GLY A 432 -7.03 -26.84 14.72
CA GLY A 432 -8.28 -26.17 15.06
C GLY A 432 -9.32 -26.12 13.92
N PRO A 433 -10.61 -25.92 14.25
CA PRO A 433 -11.71 -26.04 13.30
C PRO A 433 -11.69 -24.98 12.19
N GLU A 434 -11.20 -23.77 12.47
CA GLU A 434 -11.11 -22.69 11.49
C GLU A 434 -10.11 -23.01 10.38
N PHE A 435 -8.92 -23.50 10.75
CA PHE A 435 -7.91 -23.90 9.77
C PHE A 435 -8.35 -25.14 8.99
N LYS A 436 -8.98 -26.12 9.64
CA LYS A 436 -9.60 -27.26 8.94
C LYS A 436 -10.61 -26.77 7.89
N LYS A 437 -11.59 -25.94 8.27
CA LYS A 437 -12.59 -25.36 7.35
C LYS A 437 -11.93 -24.66 6.16
N ARG A 438 -10.82 -23.95 6.38
CA ARG A 438 -10.03 -23.31 5.33
C ARG A 438 -9.37 -24.32 4.37
N ILE A 439 -8.82 -25.42 4.88
CA ILE A 439 -8.26 -26.52 4.07
C ILE A 439 -9.35 -27.26 3.28
N ASP A 440 -10.53 -27.45 3.87
CA ASP A 440 -11.67 -28.11 3.21
C ASP A 440 -12.22 -27.27 2.04
N GLN A 441 -12.09 -25.94 2.10
CA GLN A 441 -12.42 -25.00 1.01
C GLN A 441 -11.38 -24.96 -0.12
N ILE A 442 -10.19 -25.54 0.07
CA ILE A 442 -9.12 -25.55 -0.95
C ILE A 442 -9.25 -26.79 -1.82
N GLU A 443 -9.52 -26.60 -3.11
CA GLU A 443 -9.62 -27.70 -4.06
C GLU A 443 -8.24 -28.23 -4.46
N ALA A 444 -8.10 -29.57 -4.45
CA ALA A 444 -6.91 -30.24 -4.95
C ALA A 444 -6.75 -30.02 -6.47
N GLY A 445 -5.53 -29.69 -6.92
CA GLY A 445 -5.27 -29.38 -8.32
C GLY A 445 -5.78 -28.00 -8.79
N ALA A 446 -6.20 -27.10 -7.89
CA ALA A 446 -6.71 -25.79 -8.29
C ALA A 446 -5.67 -24.94 -9.05
N MET A 447 -4.36 -25.08 -8.76
CA MET A 447 -3.31 -24.42 -9.54
C MET A 447 -3.29 -24.91 -11.00
N GLU A 448 -3.37 -26.22 -11.20
CA GLU A 448 -3.46 -26.89 -12.50
C GLU A 448 -4.65 -26.38 -13.31
N LYS A 449 -5.81 -26.22 -12.66
CA LYS A 449 -7.01 -25.64 -13.29
C LYS A 449 -6.79 -24.19 -13.73
N VAL A 450 -6.20 -23.34 -12.89
CA VAL A 450 -5.89 -21.95 -13.26
C VAL A 450 -4.95 -21.89 -14.48
N PHE A 451 -3.88 -22.68 -14.51
CA PHE A 451 -3.00 -22.75 -15.68
C PHE A 451 -3.73 -23.26 -16.94
N ALA A 452 -4.62 -24.25 -16.81
CA ALA A 452 -5.41 -24.78 -17.91
C ALA A 452 -6.42 -23.76 -18.46
N ASP A 453 -7.10 -23.02 -17.58
CA ASP A 453 -8.05 -21.94 -17.93
C ASP A 453 -7.35 -20.83 -18.74
N TYR A 454 -6.19 -20.36 -18.27
CA TYR A 454 -5.38 -19.36 -18.98
C TYR A 454 -4.92 -19.88 -20.35
N LYS A 455 -4.39 -21.10 -20.42
CA LYS A 455 -3.96 -21.74 -21.67
C LYS A 455 -5.12 -21.88 -22.66
N LYS A 456 -6.28 -22.34 -22.21
CA LYS A 456 -7.51 -22.45 -23.01
C LYS A 456 -7.97 -21.10 -23.54
N LYS A 457 -7.96 -20.06 -22.71
CA LYS A 457 -8.40 -18.71 -23.07
C LYS A 457 -7.49 -18.06 -24.13
N PHE A 458 -6.17 -18.18 -24.00
CA PHE A 458 -5.24 -17.64 -25.00
C PHE A 458 -5.17 -18.48 -26.30
N GLU A 459 -5.39 -19.80 -26.24
CA GLU A 459 -5.64 -20.62 -27.43
C GLU A 459 -6.89 -20.17 -28.20
N LYS A 460 -7.99 -19.90 -27.47
CA LYS A 460 -9.23 -19.35 -28.06
C LYS A 460 -9.01 -17.96 -28.65
N LEU A 461 -8.25 -17.09 -27.98
CA LEU A 461 -7.92 -15.74 -28.47
C LEU A 461 -7.08 -15.80 -29.76
N LYS A 462 -6.07 -16.68 -29.81
CA LYS A 462 -5.22 -16.95 -30.97
C LYS A 462 -6.01 -17.38 -32.21
N ARG A 463 -6.97 -18.31 -32.03
CA ARG A 463 -7.82 -18.81 -33.12
C ARG A 463 -8.81 -17.74 -33.60
N ASN A 464 -9.40 -17.00 -32.67
CA ASN A 464 -10.46 -16.04 -32.97
C ASN A 464 -9.94 -14.69 -33.50
N ASN A 465 -8.65 -14.39 -33.37
CA ASN A 465 -7.99 -13.18 -33.85
C ASN A 465 -6.60 -13.49 -34.44
N PRO A 466 -6.49 -13.80 -35.74
CA PRO A 466 -5.21 -14.13 -36.38
C PRO A 466 -4.11 -13.06 -36.23
N ILE A 467 -4.50 -11.78 -36.11
CA ILE A 467 -3.58 -10.65 -35.86
C ILE A 467 -2.83 -10.82 -34.53
N TYR A 468 -3.47 -11.36 -33.50
CA TYR A 468 -2.88 -11.57 -32.18
C TYR A 468 -2.07 -12.87 -32.07
N ARG A 469 -1.81 -13.56 -33.19
CA ARG A 469 -1.20 -14.90 -33.17
C ARG A 469 0.17 -14.91 -32.52
N SER A 470 1.04 -13.98 -32.89
CA SER A 470 2.41 -13.86 -32.35
C SER A 470 2.38 -13.58 -30.84
N ASP A 471 1.60 -12.59 -30.41
CA ASP A 471 1.40 -12.28 -28.98
C ASP A 471 0.89 -13.50 -28.21
N CYS A 472 -0.15 -14.17 -28.70
CA CYS A 472 -0.75 -15.31 -28.03
C CYS A 472 0.20 -16.51 -27.96
N GLU A 473 0.99 -16.78 -29.01
CA GLU A 473 1.99 -17.86 -29.00
C GLU A 473 3.10 -17.59 -27.95
N ALA A 474 3.55 -16.35 -27.83
CA ALA A 474 4.50 -15.95 -26.78
C ALA A 474 3.89 -16.00 -25.36
N ILE A 475 2.65 -15.52 -25.18
CA ILE A 475 1.92 -15.61 -23.91
C ILE A 475 1.70 -17.08 -23.50
N LEU A 476 1.27 -17.94 -24.43
CA LEU A 476 1.08 -19.38 -24.17
C LEU A 476 2.38 -20.06 -23.75
N LYS A 477 3.49 -19.75 -24.43
CA LYS A 477 4.82 -20.19 -24.00
C LYS A 477 5.13 -19.68 -22.59
N LYS A 478 4.83 -18.43 -22.27
CA LYS A 478 5.13 -17.85 -20.95
C LYS A 478 4.29 -18.46 -19.83
N ILE A 479 3.02 -18.79 -20.09
CA ILE A 479 2.13 -19.52 -19.17
C ILE A 479 2.73 -20.90 -18.88
N GLU A 480 3.23 -21.61 -19.90
CA GLU A 480 3.85 -22.93 -19.75
C GLU A 480 5.16 -22.87 -18.94
N GLU A 481 6.08 -21.94 -19.28
CA GLU A 481 7.30 -21.69 -18.49
C GLU A 481 6.98 -21.41 -17.01
N THR A 482 5.94 -20.60 -16.76
CA THR A 482 5.50 -20.23 -15.41
C THR A 482 4.87 -21.43 -14.68
N ARG A 483 4.17 -22.32 -15.40
CA ARG A 483 3.63 -23.59 -14.85
C ARG A 483 4.76 -24.50 -14.37
N GLU A 484 5.78 -24.69 -15.20
CA GLU A 484 6.94 -25.50 -14.85
C GLU A 484 7.67 -24.93 -13.63
N ILE A 485 7.92 -23.62 -13.58
CA ILE A 485 8.54 -22.94 -12.43
C ILE A 485 7.70 -23.13 -11.16
N ALA A 486 6.39 -22.90 -11.24
CA ALA A 486 5.47 -23.02 -10.09
C ALA A 486 5.41 -24.46 -9.56
N PHE A 487 5.29 -25.45 -10.45
CA PHE A 487 5.15 -26.85 -10.06
C PHE A 487 6.47 -27.42 -9.55
N HIS A 488 7.60 -27.06 -10.17
CA HIS A 488 8.92 -27.39 -9.65
C HIS A 488 9.14 -26.75 -8.28
N ALA A 489 8.76 -25.48 -8.07
CA ALA A 489 8.89 -24.82 -6.76
C ALA A 489 8.02 -25.49 -5.69
N ARG A 490 6.74 -25.78 -5.98
CA ARG A 490 5.82 -26.51 -5.08
C ARG A 490 6.36 -27.90 -4.75
N GLN A 491 6.77 -28.68 -5.76
CA GLN A 491 7.27 -30.03 -5.56
C GLN A 491 8.59 -30.02 -4.77
N ALA A 492 9.54 -29.17 -5.13
CA ALA A 492 10.80 -29.04 -4.39
C ALA A 492 10.56 -28.62 -2.93
N PHE A 493 9.55 -27.78 -2.66
CA PHE A 493 9.19 -27.37 -1.30
C PHE A 493 8.62 -28.54 -0.51
N LEU A 494 7.64 -29.27 -1.05
CA LEU A 494 7.08 -30.45 -0.38
C LEU A 494 8.13 -31.56 -0.18
N THR A 495 8.98 -31.83 -1.18
CA THR A 495 10.09 -32.78 -1.07
C THR A 495 11.13 -32.35 -0.02
N LYS A 496 11.39 -31.04 0.12
CA LYS A 496 12.32 -30.49 1.12
C LYS A 496 11.79 -30.64 2.56
N LEU A 497 10.47 -30.63 2.76
CA LEU A 497 9.82 -30.88 4.04
C LEU A 497 9.72 -32.38 4.37
N GLY A 498 9.45 -33.21 3.35
CA GLY A 498 9.26 -34.64 3.51
C GLY A 498 8.17 -34.93 4.56
N ASN A 499 8.45 -35.86 5.48
CA ASN A 499 7.50 -36.25 6.52
C ASN A 499 7.20 -35.15 7.55
N ALA A 500 8.03 -34.11 7.66
CA ALA A 500 7.85 -33.05 8.66
C ALA A 500 6.55 -32.25 8.47
N ILE A 501 5.99 -32.25 7.28
CA ILE A 501 4.68 -31.63 7.00
C ILE A 501 3.52 -32.30 7.74
N PHE A 502 3.66 -33.57 8.11
CA PHE A 502 2.66 -34.34 8.83
C PHE A 502 2.86 -34.34 10.35
N TYR A 503 3.84 -33.58 10.85
CA TYR A 503 4.09 -33.51 12.29
C TYR A 503 2.99 -32.68 12.98
N PRO A 504 2.47 -33.15 14.13
CA PRO A 504 1.56 -32.36 14.97
C PRO A 504 2.10 -30.95 15.25
N PRO A 505 1.23 -29.91 15.35
CA PRO A 505 1.66 -28.55 15.64
C PRO A 505 2.51 -28.48 16.92
N LYS A 506 2.08 -29.18 17.97
CA LYS A 506 2.82 -29.30 19.25
C LYS A 506 4.23 -29.88 19.08
N ILE A 507 4.44 -30.82 18.15
CA ILE A 507 5.76 -31.41 17.86
C ILE A 507 6.65 -30.41 17.12
N LEU A 508 6.10 -29.65 16.16
CA LEU A 508 6.83 -28.62 15.43
C LEU A 508 7.34 -27.51 16.37
N ASP A 509 6.50 -27.10 17.31
CA ASP A 509 6.84 -26.05 18.28
C ASP A 509 7.82 -26.57 19.36
N ILE A 510 7.73 -27.86 19.75
CA ILE A 510 8.78 -28.50 20.57
C ILE A 510 10.12 -28.49 19.83
N LEU A 511 10.17 -28.90 18.56
CA LEU A 511 11.40 -28.92 17.76
C LEU A 511 12.05 -27.52 17.68
N GLU A 512 11.26 -26.50 17.37
CA GLU A 512 11.73 -25.11 17.33
C GLU A 512 12.30 -24.63 18.67
N ASN A 513 11.64 -24.98 19.77
CA ASN A 513 12.07 -24.59 21.10
C ASN A 513 13.30 -25.38 21.58
N LEU A 514 13.44 -26.66 21.22
CA LEU A 514 14.66 -27.45 21.47
C LEU A 514 15.87 -26.86 20.72
N GLU A 515 15.68 -26.38 19.49
CA GLU A 515 16.71 -25.68 18.71
C GLU A 515 17.15 -24.39 19.45
N LYS A 516 16.20 -23.57 19.90
CA LYS A 516 16.48 -22.34 20.69
C LYS A 516 17.20 -22.63 22.01
N ILE A 517 16.73 -23.61 22.79
CA ILE A 517 17.34 -24.00 24.08
C ILE A 517 18.77 -24.51 23.87
N SER A 518 18.99 -25.35 22.84
CA SER A 518 20.33 -25.89 22.50
C SER A 518 21.33 -24.81 22.09
N MET A 519 20.84 -23.69 21.56
CA MET A 519 21.65 -22.55 21.13
C MET A 519 22.07 -21.63 22.30
N GLY A 520 21.28 -21.60 23.38
CA GLY A 520 21.55 -20.80 24.57
C GLY A 520 21.17 -19.31 24.45
N PRO A 521 21.29 -18.53 25.54
CA PRO A 521 20.89 -17.13 25.58
C PRO A 521 21.71 -16.27 24.60
N GLU A 522 23.03 -16.44 24.53
CA GLU A 522 23.94 -15.64 23.68
C GLU A 522 23.63 -15.71 22.18
N LYS A 523 22.99 -16.79 21.72
CA LYS A 523 22.67 -17.02 20.30
C LYS A 523 21.18 -16.84 19.97
N THR A 524 20.37 -16.47 20.95
CA THR A 524 18.95 -16.12 20.79
C THR A 524 18.70 -14.67 21.18
N ALA A 525 17.54 -14.11 20.83
CA ALA A 525 17.12 -12.78 21.29
C ALA A 525 15.60 -12.66 21.30
N LEU A 526 15.07 -11.84 22.20
CA LEU A 526 13.68 -11.36 22.14
C LEU A 526 13.57 -9.99 21.43
N ARG A 527 14.68 -9.45 20.91
CA ARG A 527 14.73 -8.20 20.15
C ARG A 527 15.10 -8.41 18.67
N SER A 528 14.73 -7.44 17.84
CA SER A 528 15.14 -7.34 16.43
C SER A 528 16.66 -7.21 16.26
N PRO A 529 17.21 -7.44 15.05
CA PRO A 529 18.64 -7.29 14.75
C PRO A 529 19.29 -5.95 15.13
N ASP A 530 18.55 -4.84 15.12
CA ASP A 530 19.00 -3.50 15.55
C ASP A 530 18.70 -3.19 17.04
N ASN A 531 18.08 -4.12 17.76
CA ASN A 531 17.58 -4.01 19.14
C ASN A 531 16.46 -2.97 19.38
N THR A 532 15.84 -2.39 18.35
CA THR A 532 14.78 -1.35 18.51
C THR A 532 13.37 -1.91 18.67
N VAL A 533 13.12 -3.16 18.27
CA VAL A 533 11.80 -3.81 18.32
C VAL A 533 11.83 -4.98 19.31
N LEU A 534 10.84 -5.02 20.21
CA LEU A 534 10.57 -6.20 21.03
C LEU A 534 9.65 -7.17 20.28
N LEU A 535 10.07 -8.43 20.17
CA LEU A 535 9.39 -9.47 19.39
C LEU A 535 8.37 -10.26 20.23
N ASN A 536 7.42 -10.92 19.56
CA ASN A 536 6.47 -11.82 20.20
C ASN A 536 7.04 -13.22 20.44
N TYR A 537 8.04 -13.65 19.67
CA TYR A 537 8.71 -14.95 19.78
C TYR A 537 10.23 -14.79 19.85
N VAL A 538 10.91 -15.68 20.56
CA VAL A 538 12.38 -15.69 20.63
C VAL A 538 12.95 -16.07 19.26
N ARG A 539 13.82 -15.23 18.69
CA ARG A 539 14.51 -15.50 17.42
C ARG A 539 15.91 -16.10 17.65
N VAL A 540 16.45 -16.73 16.62
CA VAL A 540 17.88 -17.08 16.55
C VAL A 540 18.66 -15.90 15.97
N ASN A 541 19.80 -15.54 16.57
CA ASN A 541 20.56 -14.35 16.17
C ASN A 541 21.16 -14.50 14.76
N LYS A 542 21.62 -15.71 14.42
CA LYS A 542 22.12 -16.11 13.11
C LYS A 542 21.51 -17.46 12.70
N GLU A 543 20.56 -17.41 11.78
CA GLU A 543 19.85 -18.61 11.29
C GLU A 543 20.79 -19.69 10.71
N SER A 544 21.98 -19.33 10.22
CA SER A 544 23.00 -20.28 9.75
C SER A 544 23.67 -21.11 10.85
N ASP A 545 23.52 -20.70 12.12
CA ASP A 545 24.09 -21.39 13.27
C ASP A 545 23.10 -22.37 13.93
N LEU A 546 21.87 -22.45 13.42
CA LEU A 546 20.81 -23.35 13.88
C LEU A 546 21.30 -24.79 14.02
N ILE A 547 20.92 -25.44 15.12
CA ILE A 547 21.24 -26.84 15.41
C ILE A 547 19.94 -27.64 15.26
N PRO A 548 19.64 -28.17 14.06
CA PRO A 548 18.33 -28.72 13.76
C PRO A 548 18.04 -29.98 14.57
N TRP A 549 16.83 -30.04 15.13
CA TRP A 549 16.30 -31.24 15.76
C TRP A 549 15.43 -32.03 14.78
N THR A 550 15.49 -33.35 14.84
CA THR A 550 14.59 -34.27 14.16
C THR A 550 13.67 -34.95 15.17
N PHE A 551 12.57 -35.51 14.68
CA PHE A 551 11.54 -36.19 15.47
C PHE A 551 11.24 -37.55 14.88
N ASN A 552 11.14 -38.57 15.73
CA ASN A 552 10.67 -39.92 15.41
C ASN A 552 9.58 -40.34 16.42
N SER A 553 8.55 -41.04 15.94
CA SER A 553 7.61 -41.76 16.81
C SER A 553 8.11 -43.19 17.01
N ILE A 554 8.29 -43.62 18.26
CA ILE A 554 8.80 -44.94 18.63
C ILE A 554 7.76 -45.71 19.48
N PRO A 555 7.85 -47.04 19.63
CA PRO A 555 6.85 -47.80 20.39
C PRO A 555 6.67 -47.31 21.84
N SER A 556 7.76 -46.87 22.48
CA SER A 556 7.77 -46.35 23.86
C SER A 556 7.46 -44.86 24.00
N GLY A 557 7.15 -44.14 22.92
CA GLY A 557 6.90 -42.70 22.96
C GLY A 557 7.42 -41.93 21.75
N TYR A 558 8.12 -40.84 22.04
CA TYR A 558 8.69 -39.92 21.06
C TYR A 558 10.19 -39.80 21.28
N GLU A 559 10.93 -39.70 20.19
CA GLU A 559 12.37 -39.45 20.18
C GLU A 559 12.64 -38.14 19.44
N PHE A 560 13.43 -37.27 20.05
CA PHE A 560 13.96 -36.05 19.46
C PHE A 560 15.48 -36.17 19.39
N LYS A 561 16.09 -35.92 18.23
CA LYS A 561 17.53 -36.09 18.02
C LYS A 561 18.16 -34.84 17.38
N ALA A 562 19.35 -34.46 17.82
CA ALA A 562 20.17 -33.43 17.19
C ALA A 562 21.63 -33.87 17.07
N VAL A 563 22.32 -33.36 16.04
CA VAL A 563 23.74 -33.62 15.78
C VAL A 563 24.50 -32.30 15.74
N PHE A 564 25.52 -32.19 16.58
CA PHE A 564 26.27 -30.97 16.83
C PHE A 564 27.58 -30.94 16.03
N LYS A 565 28.11 -29.72 15.80
CA LYS A 565 29.40 -29.55 15.10
C LYS A 565 30.54 -30.16 15.92
N SER A 566 30.53 -29.94 17.23
CA SER A 566 31.50 -30.47 18.20
C SER A 566 30.82 -31.10 19.42
N GLU A 567 31.53 -31.95 20.15
CA GLU A 567 31.08 -32.53 21.42
C GLU A 567 30.93 -31.49 22.54
N PRO A 568 31.83 -30.49 22.69
CA PRO A 568 31.59 -29.36 23.59
C PRO A 568 30.28 -28.61 23.33
N ASP A 569 29.88 -28.39 22.07
CA ASP A 569 28.57 -27.80 21.74
C ASP A 569 27.42 -28.69 22.24
N ALA A 570 27.51 -30.01 22.01
CA ALA A 570 26.51 -30.98 22.48
C ALA A 570 26.41 -30.99 24.01
N MET A 571 27.54 -30.97 24.72
CA MET A 571 27.57 -30.95 26.19
C MET A 571 27.04 -29.63 26.77
N ASN A 572 27.23 -28.50 26.08
CA ASN A 572 26.63 -27.22 26.48
C ASN A 572 25.11 -27.22 26.26
N ALA A 573 24.63 -27.75 25.14
CA ALA A 573 23.19 -27.91 24.89
C ALA A 573 22.54 -28.91 25.87
N LEU A 574 23.21 -30.01 26.22
CA LEU A 574 22.75 -30.96 27.23
C LEU A 574 22.55 -30.28 28.60
N LYS A 575 23.50 -29.45 29.04
CA LYS A 575 23.36 -28.63 30.26
C LYS A 575 22.18 -27.68 30.18
N ALA A 576 21.98 -27.01 29.04
CA ALA A 576 20.84 -26.12 28.83
C ALA A 576 19.50 -26.88 28.89
N LEU A 577 19.39 -28.03 28.22
CA LEU A 577 18.18 -28.86 28.19
C LEU A 577 17.83 -29.44 29.57
N ASN A 578 18.82 -29.90 30.34
CA ASN A 578 18.63 -30.39 31.71
C ASN A 578 18.10 -29.29 32.66
N ASN A 579 18.41 -28.02 32.40
CA ASN A 579 17.84 -26.93 33.17
C ASN A 579 16.35 -26.68 32.85
N PHE A 580 15.92 -26.90 31.60
CA PHE A 580 14.52 -26.70 31.18
C PHE A 580 13.62 -27.91 31.47
N THR A 581 14.12 -29.12 31.17
CA THR A 581 13.31 -30.35 31.14
C THR A 581 13.48 -31.16 32.43
N GLN A 582 12.35 -31.55 33.01
CA GLN A 582 12.28 -32.47 34.15
C GLN A 582 11.69 -33.84 33.76
N CYS A 583 11.15 -33.98 32.54
CA CYS A 583 10.57 -35.23 32.02
C CYS A 583 11.61 -36.32 31.68
N SER A 584 12.89 -36.02 31.79
CA SER A 584 13.97 -36.80 31.18
C SER A 584 14.47 -37.94 32.07
N LYS A 585 13.90 -39.15 31.88
CA LYS A 585 14.62 -40.39 32.30
C LYS A 585 15.80 -40.73 31.38
N LYS A 586 15.84 -40.19 30.14
CA LYS A 586 16.97 -40.29 29.20
C LYS A 586 17.02 -39.06 28.27
N ILE A 587 17.84 -38.07 28.62
CA ILE A 587 18.60 -37.34 27.60
C ILE A 587 19.99 -37.96 27.59
N VAL A 588 20.39 -38.55 26.47
CA VAL A 588 21.69 -39.21 26.33
C VAL A 588 22.55 -38.39 25.37
N GLY A 589 23.73 -37.97 25.83
CA GLY A 589 24.79 -37.48 24.97
C GLY A 589 25.68 -38.62 24.51
N MET A 590 25.86 -38.75 23.20
CA MET A 590 26.76 -39.73 22.57
C MET A 590 27.74 -38.97 21.67
N GLY A 591 28.80 -38.43 22.29
CA GLY A 591 29.78 -37.56 21.63
C GLY A 591 29.13 -36.29 21.07
N ARG A 592 28.90 -36.26 19.75
CA ARG A 592 28.27 -35.12 19.05
C ARG A 592 26.76 -35.23 18.91
N GLU A 593 26.13 -36.32 19.34
CA GLU A 593 24.68 -36.51 19.23
C GLU A 593 24.00 -36.32 20.58
N LEU A 594 22.86 -35.64 20.59
CA LEU A 594 21.92 -35.64 21.72
C LEU A 594 20.63 -36.35 21.31
N ILE A 595 20.12 -37.22 22.18
CA ILE A 595 18.83 -37.90 22.02
C ILE A 595 18.00 -37.65 23.28
N LEU A 596 16.82 -37.04 23.11
CA LEU A 596 15.79 -36.84 24.13
C LEU A 596 14.63 -37.80 23.84
N THR A 597 14.31 -38.70 24.78
CA THR A 597 13.13 -39.56 24.68
C THR A 597 12.03 -39.12 25.66
N CYS A 598 10.78 -39.10 25.20
CA CYS A 598 9.60 -38.67 25.95
C CYS A 598 8.45 -39.67 25.79
N PRO A 599 7.89 -40.25 26.86
CA PRO A 599 6.65 -41.03 26.81
C PRO A 599 5.48 -40.20 26.24
N LYS A 600 4.47 -40.85 25.64
CA LYS A 600 3.38 -40.12 24.95
C LYS A 600 2.57 -39.27 25.91
N GLU A 601 2.27 -39.83 27.08
CA GLU A 601 1.57 -39.21 28.20
C GLU A 601 2.34 -38.05 28.85
N GLN A 602 3.64 -37.90 28.57
CA GLN A 602 4.46 -36.77 29.05
C GLN A 602 4.66 -35.67 28.00
N LEU A 603 4.14 -35.83 26.78
CA LEU A 603 4.37 -34.86 25.70
C LEU A 603 3.89 -33.45 26.07
N ASP A 604 2.76 -33.35 26.77
CA ASP A 604 2.18 -32.07 27.19
C ASP A 604 3.02 -31.40 28.28
N LEU A 605 3.57 -32.18 29.21
CA LEU A 605 4.49 -31.69 30.23
C LEU A 605 5.80 -31.20 29.58
N LEU A 606 6.38 -31.98 28.65
CA LEU A 606 7.55 -31.55 27.87
C LEU A 606 7.27 -30.26 27.11
N SER A 607 6.14 -30.20 26.38
CA SER A 607 5.71 -29.01 25.64
C SER A 607 5.64 -27.77 26.54
N SER A 608 5.09 -27.89 27.74
CA SER A 608 5.00 -26.78 28.71
C SER A 608 6.36 -26.35 29.28
N GLN A 609 7.30 -27.30 29.43
CA GLN A 609 8.64 -27.07 29.97
C GLN A 609 9.55 -26.35 28.96
N VAL A 610 9.43 -26.68 27.67
CA VAL A 610 10.23 -26.06 26.59
C VAL A 610 9.54 -24.88 25.90
N ALA A 611 8.28 -24.57 26.20
CA ALA A 611 7.53 -23.50 25.55
C ALA A 611 8.31 -22.17 25.46
N ASP A 612 8.12 -21.41 24.37
CA ASP A 612 8.84 -20.16 24.08
C ASP A 612 8.77 -19.16 25.26
N GLU A 613 7.65 -19.10 25.98
CA GLU A 613 7.50 -18.32 27.23
C GLU A 613 8.52 -18.67 28.33
N GLN A 614 8.89 -19.95 28.48
CA GLN A 614 9.96 -20.36 29.41
C GLN A 614 11.32 -19.91 28.89
N ILE A 615 11.54 -19.93 27.57
CA ILE A 615 12.77 -19.46 26.94
C ILE A 615 12.92 -17.95 27.17
N LYS A 616 11.89 -17.15 26.87
CA LYS A 616 11.86 -15.70 27.17
C LYS A 616 12.21 -15.45 28.64
N LYS A 617 11.51 -16.11 29.57
CA LYS A 617 11.69 -15.94 31.02
C LYS A 617 13.11 -16.27 31.50
N ARG A 618 13.74 -17.31 30.95
CA ARG A 618 15.03 -17.85 31.44
C ARG A 618 16.24 -17.26 30.72
N PHE A 619 16.18 -17.10 29.40
CA PHE A 619 17.28 -16.57 28.60
C PHE A 619 17.25 -15.04 28.48
N HIS A 620 16.06 -14.45 28.43
CA HIS A 620 15.85 -13.01 28.17
C HIS A 620 15.04 -12.34 29.30
N PRO A 621 15.39 -12.53 30.60
CA PRO A 621 14.53 -12.15 31.72
C PRO A 621 14.16 -10.67 31.77
N LYS A 622 15.05 -9.77 31.33
CA LYS A 622 14.77 -8.33 31.23
C LYS A 622 13.71 -8.04 30.17
N ASP A 623 13.95 -8.49 28.94
CA ASP A 623 13.03 -8.30 27.82
C ASP A 623 11.70 -8.99 28.05
N TYR A 624 11.68 -10.11 28.79
CA TYR A 624 10.45 -10.79 29.20
C TYR A 624 9.59 -9.97 30.17
N VAL A 625 10.19 -9.21 31.09
CA VAL A 625 9.45 -8.27 31.95
C VAL A 625 8.81 -7.18 31.09
N HIS A 626 9.56 -6.58 30.16
CA HIS A 626 9.02 -5.62 29.20
C HIS A 626 7.92 -6.23 28.31
N TYR A 627 8.12 -7.45 27.81
CA TYR A 627 7.14 -8.17 27.00
C TYR A 627 5.83 -8.41 27.75
N LYS A 628 5.89 -8.81 29.03
CA LYS A 628 4.68 -8.96 29.86
C LYS A 628 4.00 -7.62 30.14
N GLN A 629 4.76 -6.57 30.40
CA GLN A 629 4.22 -5.22 30.59
C GLN A 629 3.50 -4.74 29.32
N PHE A 630 4.15 -4.79 28.16
CA PHE A 630 3.57 -4.35 26.89
C PHE A 630 2.44 -5.27 26.38
N SER A 631 2.50 -6.57 26.66
CA SER A 631 1.40 -7.49 26.35
C SER A 631 0.16 -7.18 27.19
N LEU A 632 0.33 -6.82 28.46
CA LEU A 632 -0.75 -6.35 29.32
C LEU A 632 -1.30 -5.00 28.85
N GLU A 633 -0.43 -4.01 28.58
CA GLU A 633 -0.81 -2.71 28.03
C GLU A 633 -1.58 -2.85 26.69
N LYS A 634 -1.14 -3.73 25.79
CA LYS A 634 -1.85 -4.02 24.55
C LYS A 634 -3.23 -4.63 24.79
N LYS A 635 -3.33 -5.65 25.67
CA LYS A 635 -4.64 -6.22 26.07
C LYS A 635 -5.57 -5.17 26.66
N ILE A 636 -5.02 -4.23 27.45
CA ILE A 636 -5.76 -3.11 28.02
C ILE A 636 -6.26 -2.14 26.93
N GLN A 637 -5.39 -1.76 25.99
CA GLN A 637 -5.77 -0.90 24.86
C GLN A 637 -6.82 -1.58 23.96
N GLU A 638 -6.65 -2.86 23.68
CA GLU A 638 -7.63 -3.68 22.95
C GLU A 638 -8.95 -3.78 23.71
N PHE A 639 -8.91 -3.99 25.03
CA PHE A 639 -10.08 -3.98 25.89
C PHE A 639 -10.81 -2.64 25.86
N ILE A 640 -10.11 -1.50 26.03
CA ILE A 640 -10.68 -0.15 25.93
C ILE A 640 -11.31 0.06 24.55
N LYS A 641 -10.63 -0.34 23.48
CA LYS A 641 -11.07 -0.17 22.09
C LYS A 641 -12.30 -1.04 21.76
N GLN A 642 -12.28 -2.31 22.13
CA GLN A 642 -13.40 -3.25 21.94
C GLN A 642 -14.61 -2.84 22.78
N ASN A 643 -14.39 -2.37 24.01
CA ASN A 643 -15.48 -1.98 24.90
C ASN A 643 -15.96 -0.54 24.72
N GLN A 644 -15.27 0.28 23.92
CA GLN A 644 -15.54 1.71 23.70
C GLN A 644 -16.09 2.38 24.97
N ILE A 645 -15.28 2.48 26.03
CA ILE A 645 -15.71 3.00 27.34
C ILE A 645 -15.82 4.53 27.29
N ILE A 646 -16.73 4.99 26.43
CA ILE A 646 -17.43 6.27 26.51
C ILE A 646 -18.76 5.96 27.21
N LEU A 647 -18.69 5.71 28.52
CA LEU A 647 -19.89 5.74 29.35
C LEU A 647 -20.29 7.21 29.46
N LYS A 648 -20.99 7.84 28.50
CA LYS A 648 -21.34 9.27 28.62
C LYS A 648 -22.05 9.48 29.98
N PRO A 649 -21.42 10.11 31.01
CA PRO A 649 -20.41 11.18 30.96
C PRO A 649 -18.92 10.87 31.27
N ILE A 650 -18.59 9.66 31.74
CA ILE A 650 -17.27 9.18 32.20
C ILE A 650 -16.39 8.68 31.04
N GLN A 651 -15.20 9.26 30.89
CA GLN A 651 -14.07 8.72 30.12
C GLN A 651 -13.15 7.90 31.03
N LEU A 652 -12.71 6.72 30.58
CA LEU A 652 -11.62 5.98 31.21
C LEU A 652 -10.31 6.25 30.45
N SER A 653 -9.29 6.77 31.14
CA SER A 653 -7.92 6.79 30.65
C SER A 653 -7.02 6.01 31.60
N ILE A 654 -5.97 5.37 31.07
CA ILE A 654 -5.04 4.54 31.84
C ILE A 654 -3.64 5.12 31.67
N LYS A 655 -3.10 5.65 32.77
CA LYS A 655 -1.77 6.25 32.82
C LYS A 655 -0.82 5.27 33.49
N LEU A 656 0.21 4.84 32.77
CA LEU A 656 1.32 4.13 33.39
C LEU A 656 2.16 5.14 34.19
N MET A 657 2.08 5.02 35.51
CA MET A 657 2.96 5.72 36.44
C MET A 657 4.19 4.85 36.68
N LEU A 658 5.38 5.38 36.36
CA LEU A 658 6.66 4.79 36.75
C LEU A 658 7.12 5.45 38.05
N PRO A 659 6.77 4.94 39.25
CA PRO A 659 7.34 5.44 40.48
C PRO A 659 8.86 5.19 40.51
N VAL A 660 9.56 6.01 41.27
CA VAL A 660 11.01 5.91 41.55
C VAL A 660 11.42 4.50 42.03
N GLN A 661 10.47 3.72 42.55
CA GLN A 661 10.63 2.35 43.06
C GLN A 661 10.39 1.22 42.03
N LYS A 662 10.85 1.38 40.77
CA LYS A 662 11.07 0.30 39.76
C LYS A 662 9.91 -0.65 39.38
N LYS A 663 8.71 -0.54 39.94
CA LYS A 663 7.54 -1.36 39.57
C LYS A 663 6.50 -0.49 38.88
N PRO A 664 5.96 -0.89 37.71
CA PRO A 664 4.90 -0.14 37.04
C PRO A 664 3.64 -0.11 37.91
N VAL A 665 3.10 1.08 38.15
CA VAL A 665 1.81 1.32 38.79
C VAL A 665 0.90 1.92 37.74
N TYR A 666 -0.24 1.28 37.49
CA TYR A 666 -1.22 1.78 36.54
C TYR A 666 -2.22 2.64 37.29
N GLN A 667 -2.35 3.89 36.89
CA GLN A 667 -3.38 4.80 37.39
C GLN A 667 -4.53 4.83 36.38
N LEU A 668 -5.65 4.23 36.79
CA LEU A 668 -6.92 4.33 36.10
C LEU A 668 -7.54 5.66 36.48
N VAL A 669 -7.86 6.47 35.49
CA VAL A 669 -8.46 7.78 35.65
C VAL A 669 -9.84 7.76 35.02
N PHE A 670 -10.86 7.84 35.85
CA PHE A 670 -12.26 8.02 35.44
C PHE A 670 -12.55 9.51 35.50
N SER A 671 -12.67 10.17 34.36
CA SER A 671 -12.94 11.61 34.29
C SER A 671 -14.30 11.88 33.65
N ALA A 672 -15.19 12.57 34.35
CA ALA A 672 -16.51 12.94 33.86
C ALA A 672 -16.56 14.39 33.38
N SER A 673 -17.38 14.67 32.36
CA SER A 673 -17.59 16.05 31.85
C SER A 673 -18.38 16.97 32.79
N LYS A 674 -18.90 16.41 33.89
CA LYS A 674 -19.56 17.09 35.01
C LYS A 674 -19.11 16.42 36.31
N THR A 675 -19.44 17.03 37.44
CA THR A 675 -19.29 16.42 38.76
C THR A 675 -20.02 15.07 38.81
N PHE A 676 -19.42 14.04 39.40
CA PHE A 676 -20.10 12.76 39.65
C PHE A 676 -21.26 12.96 40.64
N SER A 677 -22.38 12.28 40.42
CA SER A 677 -23.46 12.23 41.41
C SER A 677 -23.06 11.37 42.63
N ALA A 678 -23.79 11.48 43.75
CA ALA A 678 -23.51 10.68 44.94
C ALA A 678 -23.69 9.17 44.69
N GLU A 679 -24.63 8.83 43.82
CA GLU A 679 -24.96 7.47 43.37
C GLU A 679 -23.85 6.93 42.44
N GLU A 680 -23.33 7.75 41.53
CA GLU A 680 -22.19 7.41 40.68
C GLU A 680 -20.90 7.22 41.50
N LEU A 681 -20.63 8.11 42.46
CA LEU A 681 -19.50 7.96 43.40
C LEU A 681 -19.63 6.67 44.23
N SER A 682 -20.83 6.37 44.73
CA SER A 682 -21.10 5.14 45.51
C SER A 682 -20.88 3.88 44.68
N LEU A 683 -21.34 3.87 43.42
CA LEU A 683 -21.14 2.75 42.51
C LEU A 683 -19.67 2.55 42.15
N ILE A 684 -18.92 3.64 41.90
CA ILE A 684 -17.50 3.56 41.58
C ILE A 684 -16.69 3.14 42.80
N HIS A 685 -17.02 3.59 44.02
CA HIS A 685 -16.40 3.09 45.25
C HIS A 685 -16.74 1.63 45.56
N PHE A 686 -17.94 1.14 45.23
CA PHE A 686 -18.29 -0.28 45.39
C PHE A 686 -17.38 -1.20 44.56
N PHE A 687 -17.13 -0.83 43.31
CA PHE A 687 -16.25 -1.60 42.42
C PHE A 687 -14.76 -1.29 42.62
N PHE A 688 -14.41 -0.09 43.10
CA PHE A 688 -13.02 0.35 43.32
C PHE A 688 -12.85 1.00 44.72
N PRO A 689 -12.88 0.20 45.79
CA PRO A 689 -12.87 0.73 47.17
C PRO A 689 -11.59 1.49 47.53
N GLU A 690 -10.48 1.21 46.88
CA GLU A 690 -9.19 1.91 47.06
C GLU A 690 -9.01 3.13 46.13
N GLY A 691 -10.06 3.54 45.40
CA GLY A 691 -10.02 4.69 44.52
C GLY A 691 -10.04 6.03 45.27
N ASN A 692 -9.12 6.93 44.92
CA ASN A 692 -9.16 8.33 45.38
C ASN A 692 -10.15 9.12 44.52
N ALA A 693 -11.30 9.50 45.08
CA ALA A 693 -12.33 10.25 44.39
C ALA A 693 -12.17 11.77 44.55
N GLY A 694 -12.17 12.49 43.43
CA GLY A 694 -12.37 13.92 43.33
C GLY A 694 -13.68 14.25 42.61
N PRO A 695 -14.08 15.54 42.53
CA PRO A 695 -15.43 15.93 42.09
C PRO A 695 -15.77 15.46 40.66
N SER A 696 -14.82 15.52 39.74
CA SER A 696 -14.97 15.13 38.32
C SER A 696 -13.91 14.12 37.85
N GLU A 697 -13.05 13.63 38.75
CA GLU A 697 -11.98 12.69 38.44
C GLU A 697 -11.82 11.68 39.59
N ILE A 698 -11.80 10.37 39.30
CA ILE A 698 -11.49 9.31 40.27
C ILE A 698 -10.23 8.58 39.80
N ARG A 699 -9.28 8.38 40.71
CA ARG A 699 -7.98 7.77 40.44
C ARG A 699 -7.82 6.47 41.22
N VAL A 700 -7.76 5.34 40.51
CA VAL A 700 -7.47 4.02 41.08
C VAL A 700 -6.05 3.64 40.70
N ASN A 701 -5.15 3.57 41.68
CA ASN A 701 -3.79 3.07 41.47
C ASN A 701 -3.80 1.55 41.67
N CYS A 702 -3.38 0.79 40.67
CA CYS A 702 -3.31 -0.67 40.72
C CYS A 702 -1.96 -1.16 40.21
N ASN A 703 -1.49 -2.30 40.71
CA ASN A 703 -0.36 -2.99 40.09
C ASN A 703 -0.83 -3.90 38.94
N ALA A 704 0.09 -4.47 38.16
CA ALA A 704 -0.22 -5.30 37.00
C ALA A 704 -1.18 -6.48 37.28
N LYS A 705 -1.15 -7.07 38.48
CA LYS A 705 -2.02 -8.19 38.87
C LYS A 705 -3.42 -7.71 39.23
N ASP A 706 -3.50 -6.63 40.00
CA ASP A 706 -4.78 -6.05 40.42
C ASP A 706 -5.51 -5.43 39.23
N LEU A 707 -4.76 -4.97 38.21
CA LEU A 707 -5.31 -4.46 36.96
C LEU A 707 -6.06 -5.52 36.15
N GLU A 708 -5.60 -6.77 36.04
CA GLU A 708 -6.36 -7.83 35.36
C GLU A 708 -7.70 -8.08 36.07
N ASN A 709 -7.71 -8.10 37.41
CA ASN A 709 -8.94 -8.17 38.19
C ASN A 709 -9.82 -6.94 37.92
N THR A 710 -9.25 -5.73 37.95
CA THR A 710 -9.96 -4.47 37.67
C THR A 710 -10.58 -4.42 36.27
N LEU A 711 -9.94 -4.97 35.23
CA LEU A 711 -10.55 -5.05 33.88
C LEU A 711 -11.79 -5.95 33.87
N SER A 712 -11.76 -7.05 34.64
CA SER A 712 -12.95 -7.89 34.86
C SER A 712 -14.05 -7.10 35.59
N THR A 713 -13.69 -6.43 36.69
CA THR A 713 -14.58 -5.55 37.46
C THR A 713 -15.17 -4.41 36.63
N LEU A 714 -14.39 -3.82 35.71
CA LEU A 714 -14.83 -2.78 34.76
C LEU A 714 -15.87 -3.31 33.76
N THR A 715 -15.72 -4.57 33.33
CA THR A 715 -16.69 -5.24 32.46
C THR A 715 -18.02 -5.42 33.18
N GLU A 716 -17.97 -5.84 34.45
CA GLU A 716 -19.15 -5.99 35.31
C GLU A 716 -19.80 -4.64 35.64
N PHE A 717 -19.01 -3.63 36.04
CA PHE A 717 -19.47 -2.25 36.26
C PHE A 717 -20.17 -1.67 35.04
N LYS A 718 -19.59 -1.81 33.83
CA LYS A 718 -20.22 -1.36 32.58
C LYS A 718 -21.60 -2.01 32.39
N LYS A 719 -21.70 -3.33 32.59
CA LYS A 719 -22.98 -4.06 32.47
C LYS A 719 -24.02 -3.54 33.47
N HIS A 720 -23.64 -3.30 34.72
CA HIS A 720 -24.54 -2.76 35.74
C HIS A 720 -24.92 -1.29 35.50
N TYR A 721 -23.98 -0.44 35.08
CA TYR A 721 -24.22 0.98 34.81
C TYR A 721 -25.12 1.21 33.58
N THR A 722 -24.90 0.48 32.48
CA THR A 722 -25.79 0.55 31.31
C THR A 722 -27.21 0.12 31.67
N ASN A 723 -27.37 -1.00 32.39
CA ASN A 723 -28.68 -1.46 32.83
C ASN A 723 -29.38 -0.42 33.74
N TYR A 724 -28.63 0.23 34.65
CA TYR A 724 -29.17 1.29 35.50
C TYR A 724 -29.63 2.51 34.68
N ARG A 725 -28.78 3.07 33.81
CA ARG A 725 -29.12 4.25 32.99
C ARG A 725 -30.29 3.99 32.03
N ASP A 726 -30.39 2.78 31.47
CA ASP A 726 -31.53 2.39 30.62
C ASP A 726 -32.84 2.29 31.43
N LEU A 727 -32.78 1.81 32.67
CA LEU A 727 -33.94 1.80 33.57
C LEU A 727 -34.33 3.22 34.01
N GLU A 728 -33.37 4.03 34.44
CA GLU A 728 -33.56 5.42 34.87
C GLU A 728 -34.17 6.27 33.74
N GLY A 729 -33.61 6.21 32.52
CA GLY A 729 -34.14 6.94 31.36
C GLY A 729 -35.48 6.42 30.83
N LYS A 730 -35.87 5.18 31.17
CA LYS A 730 -37.24 4.67 30.95
C LYS A 730 -38.18 5.18 32.05
N LEU A 731 -37.76 5.18 33.31
CA LEU A 731 -38.56 5.69 34.42
C LEU A 731 -38.79 7.20 34.32
N GLU A 732 -37.78 8.00 33.92
CA GLU A 732 -37.93 9.45 33.72
C GLU A 732 -39.01 9.77 32.67
N LYS A 733 -39.09 8.97 31.59
CA LYS A 733 -40.14 9.09 30.58
C LYS A 733 -41.52 8.70 31.10
N ILE A 734 -41.60 7.69 31.96
CA ILE A 734 -42.85 7.25 32.61
C ILE A 734 -43.32 8.33 33.61
N ASN A 735 -42.43 8.78 34.49
CA ASN A 735 -42.61 9.88 35.43
C ASN A 735 -43.13 11.13 34.71
N LYS A 736 -42.44 11.59 33.66
CA LYS A 736 -42.85 12.77 32.89
C LYS A 736 -44.16 12.59 32.11
N LYS A 737 -44.49 11.37 31.66
CA LYS A 737 -45.74 11.09 30.91
C LYS A 737 -46.97 11.05 31.81
N TYR A 738 -46.82 10.62 33.06
CA TYR A 738 -47.93 10.35 33.98
C TYR A 738 -47.90 11.21 35.26
N ASP A 739 -47.00 12.19 35.32
CA ASP A 739 -46.72 13.07 36.47
C ASP A 739 -46.44 12.29 37.78
N LEU A 740 -45.62 11.25 37.65
CA LEU A 740 -45.19 10.40 38.77
C LEU A 740 -43.80 10.81 39.25
N ASN A 741 -43.53 10.65 40.55
CA ASN A 741 -42.24 10.97 41.17
C ASN A 741 -41.56 9.72 41.74
N ILE A 742 -41.54 8.64 40.96
CA ILE A 742 -40.97 7.34 41.36
C ILE A 742 -39.45 7.39 41.18
N LYS A 743 -38.70 6.95 42.19
CA LYS A 743 -37.24 6.82 42.11
C LYS A 743 -36.84 5.34 42.05
N ILE A 744 -35.72 5.05 41.38
CA ILE A 744 -35.07 3.74 41.45
C ILE A 744 -34.05 3.80 42.58
N ASN A 745 -34.22 2.97 43.61
CA ASN A 745 -33.16 2.63 44.54
C ASN A 745 -32.54 1.30 44.18
N ILE A 746 -31.28 1.12 44.61
CA ILE A 746 -30.43 0.02 44.15
C ILE A 746 -29.78 -0.62 45.35
N ASP A 747 -30.13 -1.87 45.61
CA ASP A 747 -29.41 -2.70 46.57
C ASP A 747 -28.20 -3.33 45.86
N TRP A 748 -27.07 -2.61 45.91
CA TRP A 748 -25.81 -3.05 45.34
C TRP A 748 -25.25 -4.33 45.98
N LYS A 749 -25.60 -4.59 47.25
CA LYS A 749 -25.13 -5.79 47.97
C LYS A 749 -25.81 -7.06 47.44
N ASN A 750 -27.08 -6.96 47.07
CA ASN A 750 -27.88 -8.08 46.57
C ASN A 750 -28.13 -8.04 45.04
N LYS A 751 -27.65 -7.00 44.34
CA LYS A 751 -27.81 -6.76 42.89
C LYS A 751 -29.26 -6.60 42.41
N TYR A 752 -30.14 -6.06 43.26
CA TYR A 752 -31.55 -5.80 42.93
C TYR A 752 -31.83 -4.30 42.79
N TYR A 753 -32.78 -3.97 41.90
CA TYR A 753 -33.37 -2.64 41.76
C TYR A 753 -34.76 -2.67 42.41
N TYR A 754 -35.12 -1.63 43.15
CA TYR A 754 -36.47 -1.47 43.70
C TYR A 754 -36.94 -0.03 43.56
N LEU A 755 -38.26 0.18 43.60
CA LEU A 755 -38.86 1.48 43.40
C LEU A 755 -39.19 2.13 44.75
N GLU A 756 -38.73 3.35 44.96
CA GLU A 756 -39.05 4.17 46.13
C GLU A 756 -40.21 5.13 45.78
N ASN A 757 -41.05 5.43 46.78
CA ASN A 757 -42.32 6.18 46.66
C ASN A 757 -43.47 5.50 45.87
N ALA A 758 -43.47 4.17 45.73
CA ALA A 758 -44.64 3.43 45.23
C ALA A 758 -45.84 3.39 46.23
N SER A 759 -45.65 3.86 47.46
CA SER A 759 -46.64 3.80 48.55
C SER A 759 -47.58 5.01 48.66
N GLU A 760 -47.32 6.10 47.95
CA GLU A 760 -48.19 7.30 47.95
C GLU A 760 -49.29 7.24 46.85
N PHE A 761 -49.62 6.03 46.36
CA PHE A 761 -50.74 5.83 45.44
C PHE A 761 -52.08 5.96 46.19
N ASN A 762 -52.61 7.17 46.21
CA ASN A 762 -53.95 7.48 46.71
C ASN A 762 -55.02 6.58 46.05
N GLN A 763 -56.03 6.13 46.82
CA GLN A 763 -56.97 5.08 46.40
C GLN A 763 -57.74 5.38 45.10
N GLU A 764 -57.91 6.64 44.71
CA GLU A 764 -58.53 7.02 43.44
C GLU A 764 -57.75 6.53 42.19
N ASN A 765 -56.42 6.43 42.27
CA ASN A 765 -55.63 5.91 41.14
C ASN A 765 -55.76 4.39 40.98
N LEU A 766 -56.02 3.65 42.06
CA LEU A 766 -56.20 2.19 42.04
C LEU A 766 -57.42 1.73 41.22
N GLN A 767 -58.48 2.55 41.12
CA GLN A 767 -59.68 2.22 40.33
C GLN A 767 -59.58 2.58 38.85
N SER A 768 -58.50 3.23 38.41
CA SER A 768 -58.42 3.86 37.08
C SER A 768 -57.74 3.03 35.97
N GLY A 769 -57.44 1.74 36.23
CA GLY A 769 -56.76 0.84 35.27
C GLY A 769 -55.29 1.20 34.95
N LYS A 770 -54.75 2.26 35.57
CA LYS A 770 -53.37 2.75 35.32
C LYS A 770 -52.29 1.79 35.85
N LEU A 771 -52.60 0.98 36.86
CA LEU A 771 -51.68 -0.01 37.42
C LEU A 771 -51.50 -1.22 36.49
N ASP A 772 -52.58 -1.70 35.86
CA ASP A 772 -52.49 -2.77 34.86
C ASP A 772 -51.65 -2.33 33.65
N ALA A 773 -51.74 -1.05 33.24
CA ALA A 773 -50.87 -0.51 32.20
C ALA A 773 -49.38 -0.50 32.62
N LEU A 774 -49.07 -0.28 33.91
CA LEU A 774 -47.69 -0.30 34.43
C LEU A 774 -47.15 -1.74 34.46
N PHE A 775 -47.91 -2.71 34.99
CA PHE A 775 -47.53 -4.12 35.00
C PHE A 775 -47.43 -4.70 33.59
N THR A 776 -48.37 -4.40 32.69
CA THR A 776 -48.30 -4.78 31.26
C THR A 776 -47.06 -4.19 30.58
N THR A 777 -46.61 -2.99 30.97
CA THR A 777 -45.37 -2.37 30.45
C THR A 777 -44.10 -3.04 30.99
N LEU A 778 -44.15 -3.66 32.19
CA LEU A 778 -43.03 -4.41 32.75
C LEU A 778 -42.94 -5.83 32.15
N GLU A 779 -44.06 -6.53 32.00
CA GLU A 779 -44.08 -7.86 31.36
C GLU A 779 -43.82 -7.79 29.85
N SER A 780 -44.11 -6.66 29.18
CA SER A 780 -43.70 -6.45 27.79
C SER A 780 -42.24 -5.98 27.62
N PHE A 781 -41.46 -5.86 28.68
CA PHE A 781 -40.03 -5.51 28.60
C PHE A 781 -39.18 -6.64 28.00
N ASP A 782 -39.52 -7.90 28.28
CA ASP A 782 -38.90 -9.06 27.60
C ASP A 782 -39.31 -9.11 26.11
N LEU A 783 -40.54 -8.70 25.79
CA LEU A 783 -41.02 -8.55 24.40
C LEU A 783 -40.35 -7.35 23.68
N PHE A 784 -39.87 -6.35 24.42
CA PHE A 784 -39.14 -5.20 23.90
C PHE A 784 -37.70 -5.56 23.47
N LEU A 785 -37.04 -6.49 24.15
CA LEU A 785 -35.74 -7.03 23.71
C LEU A 785 -35.84 -7.69 22.32
N GLN A 786 -37.00 -8.26 21.98
CA GLN A 786 -37.25 -8.87 20.68
C GLN A 786 -37.52 -7.83 19.56
N LYS A 787 -38.05 -6.65 19.89
CA LYS A 787 -38.25 -5.52 18.96
C LYS A 787 -37.04 -4.58 18.84
N LEU A 788 -36.01 -4.79 19.66
CA LEU A 788 -34.71 -4.13 19.54
C LEU A 788 -34.00 -4.50 18.23
N GLN A 789 -34.40 -5.61 17.60
CA GLN A 789 -34.04 -6.01 16.23
C GLN A 789 -34.54 -5.00 15.17
N ASP A 790 -35.78 -4.51 15.32
CA ASP A 790 -36.48 -3.66 14.34
C ASP A 790 -36.09 -2.17 14.45
N GLY A 791 -35.55 -1.75 15.60
CA GLY A 791 -35.06 -0.38 15.84
C GLY A 791 -33.84 0.00 14.98
N CYS A 792 -33.08 -0.99 14.50
CA CYS A 792 -31.92 -0.80 13.63
C CYS A 792 -32.28 -0.08 12.31
N ASP A 793 -33.49 -0.26 11.80
CA ASP A 793 -33.93 0.36 10.54
C ASP A 793 -34.35 1.83 10.67
N HIS A 794 -34.56 2.34 11.90
CA HIS A 794 -34.79 3.77 12.12
C HIS A 794 -33.48 4.58 12.17
N ALA A 795 -32.38 3.97 12.63
CA ALA A 795 -31.06 4.61 12.71
C ALA A 795 -30.52 5.08 11.33
N ARG A 796 -31.03 4.51 10.23
CA ARG A 796 -30.72 4.95 8.86
C ARG A 796 -31.25 6.34 8.51
N LYS A 797 -32.32 6.83 9.14
CA LYS A 797 -32.98 8.09 8.73
C LYS A 797 -32.34 9.36 9.32
N GLU A 798 -31.64 9.25 10.45
CA GLU A 798 -31.07 10.43 11.12
C GLU A 798 -29.60 10.71 10.74
N ILE A 799 -28.94 9.77 10.05
CA ILE A 799 -27.61 9.98 9.46
C ILE A 799 -27.64 11.04 8.36
N ASP A 800 -28.74 11.11 7.58
CA ASP A 800 -28.95 12.15 6.56
C ASP A 800 -29.07 13.58 7.13
N ARG A 801 -29.29 13.70 8.45
CA ARG A 801 -29.35 15.00 9.14
C ARG A 801 -27.97 15.55 9.54
N ILE A 802 -26.95 14.69 9.60
CA ILE A 802 -25.60 15.04 10.08
C ILE A 802 -24.70 15.58 8.96
N ASN A 803 -25.00 15.28 7.68
CA ASN A 803 -24.27 15.78 6.52
C ASN A 803 -24.41 17.30 6.24
N LYS A 804 -25.01 18.07 7.17
CA LYS A 804 -25.34 19.50 6.98
C LYS A 804 -24.53 20.48 7.85
N ALA A 805 -23.47 20.03 8.51
CA ALA A 805 -22.68 20.86 9.45
C ALA A 805 -21.16 20.56 9.41
N TYR A 806 -20.54 20.53 8.22
CA TYR A 806 -19.12 20.17 8.05
C TYR A 806 -18.26 21.26 7.34
N ASP A 807 -18.67 22.53 7.43
CA ASP A 807 -18.09 23.65 6.67
C ASP A 807 -17.35 24.72 7.52
N LEU A 808 -16.98 24.44 8.79
CA LEU A 808 -16.43 25.48 9.69
C LEU A 808 -15.00 25.27 10.24
N ASP A 809 -14.42 24.06 10.18
CA ASP A 809 -13.11 23.78 10.83
C ASP A 809 -11.88 23.82 9.89
N LEU A 810 -12.04 24.23 8.64
CA LEU A 810 -10.89 24.49 7.74
C LEU A 810 -10.20 25.85 8.03
N ALA A 811 -10.81 26.70 8.86
CA ALA A 811 -10.36 28.07 9.12
C ALA A 811 -9.31 28.23 10.24
N LEU A 812 -9.06 27.21 11.07
CA LEU A 812 -8.19 27.32 12.26
C LEU A 812 -6.81 26.66 12.12
N ALA A 813 -6.52 25.99 11.00
CA ALA A 813 -5.22 25.33 10.76
C ALA A 813 -4.10 26.25 10.25
N ILE A 814 -4.37 27.54 10.01
CA ILE A 814 -3.43 28.48 9.35
C ILE A 814 -2.62 29.33 10.33
N ASN A 815 -2.89 29.29 11.64
CA ASN A 815 -2.35 30.28 12.60
C ASN A 815 -1.43 29.70 13.71
N TRP A 816 -0.61 28.69 13.40
CA TRP A 816 0.33 28.10 14.38
C TRP A 816 1.72 27.79 13.79
N GLN A 817 2.26 28.71 12.99
CA GLN A 817 3.64 28.65 12.48
C GLN A 817 4.42 29.98 12.59
N GLN A 818 4.18 30.73 13.67
CA GLN A 818 4.98 31.90 14.07
C GLN A 818 5.37 31.84 15.54
N GLN A 819 6.42 31.08 15.88
CA GLN A 819 7.34 31.31 17.01
C GLN A 819 8.52 30.31 16.99
N THR A 820 9.63 30.75 16.39
CA THR A 820 11.06 30.70 16.82
C THR A 820 11.50 29.87 18.05
N PHE A 821 12.77 29.42 18.23
CA PHE A 821 14.07 29.84 17.63
C PHE A 821 15.20 28.78 17.85
N SER A 822 16.31 28.93 17.09
CA SER A 822 17.74 28.72 17.45
C SER A 822 18.28 27.44 18.12
N ILE A 823 19.32 26.84 17.51
CA ILE A 823 20.42 26.16 18.21
C ILE A 823 21.76 26.63 17.61
N SER A 824 22.77 26.79 18.47
CA SER A 824 24.09 27.38 18.20
C SER A 824 25.09 26.44 17.50
N SER A 825 26.02 27.03 16.75
CA SER A 825 27.06 26.35 15.99
C SER A 825 28.35 26.18 16.80
N GLU A 826 28.38 25.28 17.79
CA GLU A 826 29.61 25.06 18.59
C GLU A 826 29.76 23.63 19.17
N SER A 827 29.64 22.61 18.32
CA SER A 827 30.23 21.27 18.56
C SER A 827 30.01 20.34 17.36
N LEU A 828 31.09 19.85 16.73
CA LEU A 828 31.24 18.49 16.15
C LEU A 828 32.52 18.39 15.30
N PHE A 829 33.60 17.92 15.92
CA PHE A 829 34.79 17.39 15.25
C PHE A 829 34.75 15.86 15.35
N PHE A 830 34.67 15.14 14.22
CA PHE A 830 35.70 14.16 13.78
C PHE A 830 35.30 13.38 12.49
N GLU A 831 36.24 13.38 11.55
CA GLU A 831 36.56 12.42 10.47
C GLU A 831 35.52 11.42 9.92
N SER A 832 35.04 11.68 8.69
CA SER A 832 35.33 10.85 7.49
C SER A 832 34.75 11.41 6.17
N THR A 833 34.55 12.74 6.08
CA THR A 833 33.66 13.39 5.09
C THR A 833 34.31 14.51 4.26
N SER A 834 35.63 14.45 4.05
CA SER A 834 36.40 15.50 3.34
C SER A 834 35.82 15.91 1.97
N GLY A 835 35.37 14.95 1.16
CA GLY A 835 34.80 15.23 -0.16
C GLY A 835 33.41 15.91 -0.16
N LYS A 836 32.57 15.67 0.85
CA LYS A 836 31.24 16.30 0.94
C LYS A 836 31.27 17.66 1.62
N LEU A 837 32.20 17.86 2.55
CA LEU A 837 32.37 19.13 3.26
C LEU A 837 32.98 20.23 2.36
N CYS A 838 33.90 19.90 1.45
CA CYS A 838 34.37 20.87 0.44
C CYS A 838 33.21 21.36 -0.46
N ALA A 839 32.43 20.44 -1.04
CA ALA A 839 31.30 20.81 -1.90
C ALA A 839 30.24 21.64 -1.15
N LEU A 840 30.01 21.37 0.14
CA LEU A 840 29.11 22.17 0.97
C LEU A 840 29.70 23.56 1.28
N GLY A 841 31.00 23.65 1.56
CA GLY A 841 31.70 24.91 1.81
C GLY A 841 31.70 25.85 0.59
N GLU A 842 31.99 25.30 -0.60
CA GLU A 842 31.95 26.07 -1.85
C GLU A 842 30.51 26.46 -2.23
N PHE A 843 29.51 25.60 -1.96
CA PHE A 843 28.09 25.93 -2.16
C PHE A 843 27.60 27.02 -1.19
N ILE A 844 28.06 27.01 0.07
CA ILE A 844 27.79 28.08 1.04
C ILE A 844 28.43 29.39 0.57
N GLU A 845 29.64 29.37 0.01
CA GLU A 845 30.26 30.53 -0.62
C GLU A 845 29.50 31.04 -1.85
N TYR A 846 29.01 30.13 -2.71
CA TYR A 846 28.14 30.48 -3.84
C TYR A 846 26.87 31.20 -3.36
N ILE A 847 26.20 30.70 -2.30
CA ILE A 847 25.02 31.37 -1.74
C ILE A 847 25.38 32.72 -1.10
N LYS A 848 26.47 32.81 -0.34
CA LYS A 848 26.96 34.09 0.23
C LYS A 848 27.19 35.14 -0.85
N LYS A 849 27.91 34.79 -1.92
CA LYS A 849 28.17 35.68 -3.07
C LYS A 849 26.88 36.09 -3.77
N LYS A 850 25.95 35.14 -3.98
CA LYS A 850 24.64 35.43 -4.60
C LYS A 850 23.76 36.35 -3.76
N VAL A 851 23.79 36.23 -2.44
CA VAL A 851 23.07 37.12 -1.50
C VAL A 851 23.72 38.51 -1.45
N LEU A 852 25.05 38.57 -1.33
CA LEU A 852 25.81 39.83 -1.34
C LEU A 852 25.59 40.61 -2.64
N TYR A 853 25.59 39.92 -3.78
CA TYR A 853 25.37 40.52 -5.10
C TYR A 853 23.92 41.02 -5.29
N ARG A 854 22.91 40.28 -4.79
CA ARG A 854 21.52 40.76 -4.76
C ARG A 854 21.36 42.03 -3.93
N ALA A 855 22.07 42.14 -2.80
CA ALA A 855 22.10 43.35 -1.99
C ALA A 855 22.81 44.52 -2.71
N GLN A 856 23.93 44.26 -3.40
CA GLN A 856 24.61 45.26 -4.21
C GLN A 856 23.75 45.79 -5.37
N LEU A 857 23.07 44.90 -6.10
CA LEU A 857 22.18 45.29 -7.20
C LEU A 857 21.01 46.14 -6.69
N LYS A 858 20.37 45.71 -5.59
CA LYS A 858 19.31 46.47 -4.93
C LYS A 858 19.80 47.86 -4.51
N ASN A 859 20.93 47.95 -3.81
CA ASN A 859 21.49 49.23 -3.35
C ASN A 859 21.84 50.16 -4.52
N CYS A 860 22.31 49.62 -5.65
CA CYS A 860 22.63 50.41 -6.84
C CYS A 860 21.36 51.01 -7.46
N MET A 861 20.29 50.21 -7.62
CA MET A 861 19.01 50.68 -8.14
C MET A 861 18.30 51.64 -7.17
N GLU A 862 18.36 51.40 -5.85
CA GLU A 862 17.81 52.31 -4.83
C GLU A 862 18.57 53.63 -4.75
N LYS A 863 19.87 53.65 -5.09
CA LYS A 863 20.65 54.88 -5.19
C LYS A 863 20.22 55.71 -6.41
N GLU A 864 20.23 55.13 -7.61
CA GLU A 864 19.78 55.81 -8.84
C GLU A 864 18.34 56.36 -8.68
N LEU A 865 17.44 55.59 -8.07
CA LEU A 865 16.08 56.05 -7.80
C LEU A 865 16.01 57.17 -6.77
N ARG A 866 16.93 57.24 -5.81
CA ARG A 866 17.03 58.35 -4.85
C ARG A 866 17.59 59.60 -5.49
N ASP A 867 18.65 59.48 -6.27
CA ASP A 867 19.25 60.60 -7.01
C ASP A 867 18.21 61.21 -7.99
N LEU A 868 17.39 60.36 -8.63
CA LEU A 868 16.21 60.78 -9.41
C LEU A 868 15.05 61.32 -8.55
N SER A 869 14.83 60.82 -7.33
CA SER A 869 13.82 61.35 -6.41
C SER A 869 14.14 62.78 -6.00
N GLU A 870 15.41 63.04 -5.66
CA GLU A 870 15.91 64.35 -5.25
C GLU A 870 15.95 65.35 -6.41
N GLN A 871 16.37 64.91 -7.61
CA GLN A 871 16.44 65.77 -8.80
C GLN A 871 15.05 66.28 -9.26
N TYR A 872 13.98 65.53 -9.02
CA TYR A 872 12.64 65.79 -9.58
C TYR A 872 11.50 65.91 -8.55
N GLY A 873 11.77 65.76 -7.25
CA GLY A 873 10.77 65.92 -6.19
C GLY A 873 9.69 64.84 -6.16
N LEU A 874 10.03 63.60 -6.51
CA LEU A 874 9.10 62.47 -6.60
C LEU A 874 9.57 61.30 -5.72
N GLU A 875 8.71 60.75 -4.86
CA GLU A 875 9.03 59.56 -4.07
C GLU A 875 8.79 58.29 -4.91
N TRP A 876 9.85 57.49 -5.13
CA TRP A 876 9.77 56.20 -5.82
C TRP A 876 9.97 55.02 -4.87
N SER A 877 9.28 53.91 -5.15
CA SER A 877 9.49 52.61 -4.50
C SER A 877 9.74 51.53 -5.54
N LEU A 878 10.79 50.72 -5.33
CA LEU A 878 11.18 49.61 -6.18
C LEU A 878 10.83 48.28 -5.50
N VAL A 879 10.06 47.45 -6.20
CA VAL A 879 9.75 46.07 -5.79
C VAL A 879 10.43 45.12 -6.77
N ILE A 880 11.28 44.21 -6.27
CA ILE A 880 11.97 43.19 -7.08
C ILE A 880 11.50 41.82 -6.63
N ASP A 881 10.90 41.04 -7.53
CA ASP A 881 10.63 39.62 -7.32
C ASP A 881 11.78 38.77 -7.86
N TRP A 882 12.58 38.25 -6.92
CA TRP A 882 13.76 37.44 -7.22
C TRP A 882 13.47 35.97 -7.57
N ASN A 883 12.22 35.54 -7.51
CA ASN A 883 11.78 34.20 -7.93
C ASN A 883 11.29 34.22 -9.37
N GLU A 884 10.56 35.26 -9.79
CA GLU A 884 10.07 35.42 -11.16
C GLU A 884 11.02 36.22 -12.07
N SER A 885 12.05 36.85 -11.51
CA SER A 885 13.00 37.74 -12.21
C SER A 885 12.34 39.00 -12.78
N THR A 886 11.27 39.45 -12.13
CA THR A 886 10.50 40.64 -12.49
C THR A 886 10.76 41.77 -11.51
N TYR A 887 10.58 43.02 -11.95
CA TYR A 887 10.62 44.19 -11.08
C TYR A 887 9.48 45.14 -11.43
N SER A 888 9.03 45.90 -10.44
CA SER A 888 7.97 46.89 -10.56
C SER A 888 8.44 48.20 -9.93
N LEU A 889 8.29 49.29 -10.69
CA LEU A 889 8.54 50.65 -10.22
C LEU A 889 7.20 51.31 -9.89
N CYS A 890 7.01 51.78 -8.66
CA CYS A 890 5.81 52.49 -8.25
C CYS A 890 6.18 53.89 -7.75
N CYS A 891 5.53 54.93 -8.25
CA CYS A 891 5.62 56.27 -7.69
C CYS A 891 4.67 56.37 -6.50
N ALA A 892 5.20 56.66 -5.31
CA ALA A 892 4.44 56.65 -4.05
C ALA A 892 3.68 57.96 -3.79
N LYS A 893 4.13 59.09 -4.37
CA LYS A 893 3.43 60.38 -4.33
C LYS A 893 3.59 61.15 -5.65
N LEU A 894 2.47 61.51 -6.26
CA LEU A 894 2.38 62.58 -7.24
C LEU A 894 2.05 63.91 -6.52
N PRO A 895 2.68 65.05 -6.88
CA PRO A 895 2.28 66.35 -6.35
C PRO A 895 0.82 66.68 -6.72
N ALA A 896 0.11 67.36 -5.82
CA ALA A 896 -1.28 67.74 -6.04
C ALA A 896 -1.45 68.62 -7.30
N LEU A 897 -2.49 68.36 -8.09
CA LEU A 897 -2.81 69.13 -9.28
C LEU A 897 -3.30 70.54 -8.91
N ASN A 898 -2.56 71.56 -9.34
CA ASN A 898 -2.99 72.95 -9.23
C ASN A 898 -4.20 73.20 -10.17
N ALA A 899 -5.11 74.09 -9.76
CA ALA A 899 -6.45 74.27 -10.37
C ALA A 899 -6.50 74.81 -11.82
N SER A 900 -5.39 74.86 -12.55
CA SER A 900 -5.31 75.28 -13.96
C SER A 900 -5.26 74.12 -14.97
N GLY A 901 -5.33 72.86 -14.52
CA GLY A 901 -5.66 71.71 -15.37
C GLY A 901 -4.64 71.33 -16.47
N LYS A 902 -3.41 71.87 -16.44
CA LYS A 902 -2.39 71.56 -17.45
C LYS A 902 -1.57 70.31 -17.12
N LEU A 903 -1.75 69.26 -17.92
CA LEU A 903 -1.05 67.96 -17.88
C LEU A 903 0.42 67.98 -18.34
N GLU A 904 1.07 69.15 -18.38
CA GLU A 904 2.44 69.33 -18.92
C GLU A 904 3.49 68.54 -18.11
N GLY A 905 3.44 68.59 -16.78
CA GLY A 905 4.40 67.89 -15.92
C GLY A 905 4.35 66.37 -16.04
N PHE A 906 3.14 65.77 -16.12
CA PHE A 906 2.98 64.33 -16.23
C PHE A 906 3.43 63.80 -17.60
N SER A 907 3.11 64.54 -18.67
CA SER A 907 3.59 64.22 -20.02
C SER A 907 5.13 64.25 -20.10
N ILE A 908 5.77 65.25 -19.50
CA ILE A 908 7.23 65.35 -19.42
C ILE A 908 7.84 64.21 -18.59
N ALA A 909 7.23 63.84 -17.46
CA ALA A 909 7.69 62.73 -16.63
C ALA A 909 7.60 61.37 -17.36
N VAL A 910 6.47 61.06 -18.00
CA VAL A 910 6.27 59.84 -18.78
C VAL A 910 7.18 59.80 -20.02
N SER A 911 7.38 60.94 -20.69
CA SER A 911 8.32 61.10 -21.81
C SER A 911 9.76 60.80 -21.40
N LYS A 912 10.19 61.26 -20.21
CA LYS A 912 11.54 60.99 -19.67
C LYS A 912 11.70 59.57 -19.14
N LEU A 913 10.69 58.98 -18.50
CA LEU A 913 10.69 57.55 -18.12
C LEU A 913 10.88 56.65 -19.33
N LYS A 914 10.19 56.93 -20.44
CA LYS A 914 10.38 56.21 -21.72
C LYS A 914 11.79 56.34 -22.31
N LYS A 915 12.58 57.35 -21.91
CA LYS A 915 14.00 57.48 -22.29
C LYS A 915 14.95 56.78 -21.32
N LEU A 916 14.56 56.61 -20.05
CA LEU A 916 15.34 55.89 -19.03
C LEU A 916 15.16 54.37 -19.10
N GLN A 917 13.98 53.89 -19.53
CA GLN A 917 13.69 52.47 -19.64
C GLN A 917 14.73 51.69 -20.48
N PRO A 918 15.14 52.13 -21.69
CA PRO A 918 16.16 51.42 -22.47
C PRO A 918 17.52 51.36 -21.78
N MET A 919 17.91 52.40 -21.03
CA MET A 919 19.20 52.43 -20.32
C MET A 919 19.21 51.46 -19.13
N LEU A 920 18.08 51.33 -18.41
CA LEU A 920 17.91 50.34 -17.35
C LEU A 920 17.88 48.91 -17.91
N GLU A 921 17.20 48.69 -19.05
CA GLU A 921 17.18 47.40 -19.75
C GLU A 921 18.57 47.02 -20.29
N GLU A 922 19.33 47.96 -20.86
CA GLU A 922 20.71 47.76 -21.32
C GLU A 922 21.64 47.38 -20.15
N LYS A 923 21.59 48.13 -19.04
CA LYS A 923 22.43 47.85 -17.86
C LYS A 923 22.07 46.53 -17.18
N LEU A 924 20.77 46.20 -17.14
CA LEU A 924 20.31 44.90 -16.66
C LEU A 924 20.78 43.76 -17.57
N ASN A 925 20.77 43.96 -18.89
CA ASN A 925 21.26 42.97 -19.86
C ASN A 925 22.78 42.76 -19.78
N GLU A 926 23.61 43.80 -19.60
CA GLU A 926 25.05 43.63 -19.30
C GLU A 926 25.27 42.75 -18.07
N ILE A 927 24.51 43.01 -17.00
CA ILE A 927 24.59 42.29 -15.73
C ILE A 927 24.13 40.82 -15.89
N LEU A 928 23.03 40.58 -16.61
CA LEU A 928 22.55 39.23 -16.91
C LEU A 928 23.53 38.46 -17.81
N GLN A 929 24.19 39.11 -18.77
CA GLN A 929 25.22 38.49 -19.59
C GLN A 929 26.48 38.12 -18.78
N GLN A 930 26.93 38.99 -17.86
CA GLN A 930 28.02 38.65 -16.93
C GLN A 930 27.64 37.48 -16.01
N LEU A 931 26.41 37.46 -15.49
CA LEU A 931 25.90 36.34 -14.69
C LEU A 931 25.85 35.04 -15.49
N ALA A 932 25.40 35.07 -16.74
CA ALA A 932 25.35 33.90 -17.62
C ALA A 932 26.75 33.32 -17.91
N ARG A 933 27.76 34.18 -18.18
CA ARG A 933 29.15 33.73 -18.40
C ARG A 933 29.75 33.09 -17.14
N ASN A 934 29.65 33.77 -15.99
CA ASN A 934 30.15 33.25 -14.71
C ASN A 934 29.46 31.94 -14.30
N GLN A 935 28.16 31.80 -14.58
CA GLN A 935 27.38 30.60 -14.31
C GLN A 935 27.70 29.46 -15.31
N HIS A 936 28.08 29.77 -16.55
CA HIS A 936 28.50 28.79 -17.55
C HIS A 936 29.83 28.13 -17.16
N GLU A 937 30.85 28.94 -16.88
CA GLU A 937 32.20 28.46 -16.50
C GLU A 937 32.17 27.60 -15.22
N GLN A 938 31.41 28.03 -14.20
CA GLN A 938 31.28 27.26 -12.96
C GLN A 938 30.50 25.95 -13.15
N ASN A 939 29.36 25.95 -13.85
CA ASN A 939 28.56 24.73 -14.02
C ASN A 939 29.26 23.65 -14.85
N GLN A 940 30.04 24.03 -15.88
CA GLN A 940 30.86 23.06 -16.62
C GLN A 940 31.90 22.39 -15.70
N SER A 941 32.62 23.18 -14.90
CA SER A 941 33.64 22.64 -13.97
C SER A 941 33.04 21.68 -12.93
N TYR A 942 31.91 22.04 -12.30
CA TYR A 942 31.23 21.19 -11.32
C TYR A 942 30.69 19.88 -11.91
N PHE A 943 30.11 19.92 -13.11
CA PHE A 943 29.49 18.73 -13.72
C PHE A 943 30.54 17.75 -14.23
N SER A 944 31.59 18.22 -14.91
CA SER A 944 32.72 17.37 -15.32
C SER A 944 33.37 16.67 -14.13
N PHE A 945 33.57 17.38 -13.00
CA PHE A 945 34.09 16.79 -11.77
C PHE A 945 33.17 15.68 -11.21
N PHE A 946 31.86 15.93 -11.09
CA PHE A 946 30.92 14.94 -10.54
C PHE A 946 30.73 13.72 -11.44
N LEU A 947 30.68 13.91 -12.77
CA LEU A 947 30.54 12.83 -13.73
C LEU A 947 31.79 11.94 -13.71
N ALA A 948 32.98 12.54 -13.76
CA ALA A 948 34.24 11.82 -13.68
C ALA A 948 34.44 11.13 -12.32
N LYS A 949 34.01 11.73 -11.21
CA LYS A 949 33.98 11.10 -9.88
C LYS A 949 33.03 9.90 -9.83
N SER A 950 31.82 10.01 -10.39
CA SER A 950 30.84 8.93 -10.47
C SER A 950 31.31 7.75 -11.33
N VAL A 951 31.99 8.04 -12.44
CA VAL A 951 32.68 7.03 -13.26
C VAL A 951 33.81 6.40 -12.45
N GLN A 952 34.71 7.19 -11.85
CA GLN A 952 35.84 6.71 -11.05
C GLN A 952 35.40 5.86 -9.84
N ASP A 953 34.34 6.22 -9.13
CA ASP A 953 33.82 5.48 -7.97
C ASP A 953 33.13 4.17 -8.38
N LYS A 954 32.38 4.17 -9.49
CA LYS A 954 31.85 2.92 -10.08
C LYS A 954 32.99 2.02 -10.56
N TYR A 955 34.01 2.60 -11.17
CA TYR A 955 35.15 1.91 -11.76
C TYR A 955 36.06 1.28 -10.68
N ASN A 956 36.44 2.06 -9.65
CA ASN A 956 37.20 1.59 -8.49
C ASN A 956 36.50 0.43 -7.74
N LYS A 957 35.17 0.33 -7.84
CA LYS A 957 34.39 -0.79 -7.27
C LYS A 957 34.59 -2.13 -8.00
N TYR A 958 35.19 -2.12 -9.19
CA TYR A 958 35.44 -3.31 -10.03
C TYR A 958 36.92 -3.55 -10.39
N VAL A 959 37.82 -2.61 -10.10
CA VAL A 959 39.23 -2.68 -10.53
C VAL A 959 40.09 -3.48 -9.56
N ASN A 960 40.57 -4.62 -10.04
CA ASN A 960 41.93 -5.16 -9.84
C ASN A 960 42.12 -6.48 -10.62
N LYS A 961 41.40 -6.71 -11.74
CA LYS A 961 41.25 -8.07 -12.33
C LYS A 961 41.26 -8.21 -13.86
N THR A 962 41.30 -7.15 -14.67
CA THR A 962 41.42 -7.27 -16.14
C THR A 962 42.32 -6.18 -16.73
N PRO A 963 43.04 -6.42 -17.85
CA PRO A 963 43.87 -5.42 -18.54
C PRO A 963 43.14 -4.34 -19.36
N THR A 964 41.83 -4.50 -19.59
CA THR A 964 40.99 -3.44 -20.22
C THR A 964 40.41 -2.50 -19.16
N ALA A 965 40.14 -3.01 -17.95
CA ALA A 965 40.36 -2.18 -16.76
C ALA A 965 41.87 -1.87 -16.66
N VAL A 966 42.32 -0.88 -15.88
CA VAL A 966 43.68 -0.33 -16.02
C VAL A 966 43.84 0.48 -17.33
N TRP A 967 43.72 -0.09 -18.53
CA TRP A 967 43.78 0.70 -19.79
C TRP A 967 42.71 1.82 -19.84
N LEU A 968 41.44 1.51 -19.56
CA LEU A 968 40.40 2.55 -19.45
C LEU A 968 40.67 3.57 -18.33
N LYS A 969 41.47 3.21 -17.31
CA LYS A 969 41.85 4.10 -16.21
C LYS A 969 42.92 5.07 -16.67
N GLU A 970 44.03 4.52 -17.16
CA GLU A 970 45.28 5.22 -17.42
C GLU A 970 45.27 5.97 -18.75
N THR A 971 44.52 5.46 -19.74
CA THR A 971 44.48 6.02 -21.10
C THR A 971 43.22 6.85 -21.37
N VAL A 972 42.13 6.66 -20.61
CA VAL A 972 40.87 7.42 -20.79
C VAL A 972 40.50 8.24 -19.55
N ILE A 973 40.23 7.61 -18.41
CA ILE A 973 39.65 8.29 -17.24
C ILE A 973 40.63 9.27 -16.57
N GLU A 974 41.90 8.90 -16.40
CA GLU A 974 42.90 9.75 -15.75
C GLU A 974 43.39 10.91 -16.63
N PRO A 975 43.60 10.76 -17.95
CA PRO A 975 43.84 11.90 -18.85
C PRO A 975 42.64 12.85 -18.90
N TRP A 976 41.41 12.32 -18.97
CA TRP A 976 40.17 13.12 -18.93
C TRP A 976 39.98 13.85 -17.59
N LEU A 977 40.43 13.28 -16.47
CA LEU A 977 40.47 13.95 -15.16
C LEU A 977 41.61 14.99 -15.02
N LYS A 978 42.69 14.87 -15.80
CA LYS A 978 43.86 15.76 -15.74
C LYS A 978 43.74 16.98 -16.65
N HIS A 979 43.13 16.85 -17.83
CA HIS A 979 42.86 17.98 -18.71
C HIS A 979 41.61 18.74 -18.23
N LYS A 980 41.84 19.92 -17.64
CA LYS A 980 40.78 20.80 -17.11
C LYS A 980 39.84 21.40 -18.16
N ASP A 981 40.16 21.26 -19.45
CA ASP A 981 39.40 21.88 -20.53
C ASP A 981 38.59 20.84 -21.31
N THR A 982 37.45 20.44 -20.72
CA THR A 982 36.50 19.48 -21.34
C THR A 982 35.52 20.18 -22.29
N SER A 983 35.88 21.35 -22.83
CA SER A 983 35.03 22.17 -23.70
C SER A 983 35.14 21.78 -25.18
N ASP A 984 36.24 21.13 -25.59
CA ASP A 984 36.46 20.72 -26.97
C ASP A 984 35.59 19.52 -27.35
N LEU A 985 34.72 19.76 -28.35
CA LEU A 985 33.76 18.81 -28.87
C LEU A 985 34.42 17.81 -29.84
N GLU A 986 35.55 18.19 -30.45
CA GLU A 986 36.30 17.34 -31.37
C GLU A 986 37.06 16.25 -30.60
N SER A 987 37.75 16.62 -29.51
CA SER A 987 38.35 15.66 -28.56
C SER A 987 37.36 14.61 -28.02
N LEU A 988 36.09 14.97 -27.80
CA LEU A 988 35.05 14.02 -27.38
C LEU A 988 34.60 13.09 -28.52
N ARG A 989 34.58 13.56 -29.76
CA ARG A 989 34.29 12.76 -30.96
C ARG A 989 35.42 11.77 -31.25
N ASP A 990 36.68 12.21 -31.13
CA ASP A 990 37.85 11.33 -31.27
C ASP A 990 37.86 10.22 -30.20
N LEU A 991 37.53 10.56 -28.94
CA LEU A 991 37.41 9.57 -27.87
C LEU A 991 36.28 8.56 -28.15
N LYS A 992 35.12 9.04 -28.65
CA LYS A 992 34.01 8.17 -29.09
C LYS A 992 34.47 7.19 -30.18
N GLN A 993 35.19 7.70 -31.19
CA GLN A 993 35.69 6.89 -32.29
C GLN A 993 36.67 5.81 -31.78
N HIS A 994 37.62 6.20 -30.94
CA HIS A 994 38.62 5.28 -30.38
C HIS A 994 37.99 4.14 -29.54
N ILE A 995 36.96 4.44 -28.75
CA ILE A 995 36.22 3.42 -27.97
C ILE A 995 35.35 2.55 -28.90
N THR A 996 34.79 3.12 -29.97
CA THR A 996 34.02 2.38 -30.99
C THR A 996 34.89 1.37 -31.72
N ASP A 997 36.09 1.77 -32.16
CA ASP A 997 37.05 0.89 -32.82
C ASP A 997 37.53 -0.22 -31.87
N ARG A 998 37.72 0.09 -30.58
CA ARG A 998 38.07 -0.90 -29.56
C ARG A 998 36.93 -1.91 -29.31
N LEU A 999 35.68 -1.45 -29.23
CA LEU A 999 34.50 -2.31 -29.09
C LEU A 999 34.36 -3.26 -30.29
N LYS A 1000 34.53 -2.73 -31.52
CA LYS A 1000 34.52 -3.51 -32.75
C LYS A 1000 35.60 -4.59 -32.74
N HIS A 1001 36.83 -4.25 -32.36
CA HIS A 1001 37.92 -5.21 -32.22
C HIS A 1001 37.64 -6.29 -31.15
N VAL A 1002 36.98 -5.94 -30.04
CA VAL A 1002 36.55 -6.92 -29.03
C VAL A 1002 35.49 -7.87 -29.60
N GLN A 1003 34.51 -7.37 -30.35
CA GLN A 1003 33.45 -8.17 -30.99
C GLN A 1003 33.99 -9.11 -32.08
N GLU A 1004 34.92 -8.63 -32.93
CA GLU A 1004 35.60 -9.43 -33.96
C GLU A 1004 36.43 -10.58 -33.35
N ASN A 1005 37.11 -10.32 -32.22
CA ASN A 1005 37.83 -11.38 -31.49
C ASN A 1005 36.91 -12.34 -30.71
N LEU A 1006 35.74 -11.86 -30.25
CA LEU A 1006 34.70 -12.68 -29.62
C LEU A 1006 34.17 -13.77 -30.57
N LEU A 1007 34.08 -13.43 -31.86
CA LEU A 1007 33.70 -14.34 -32.94
C LEU A 1007 34.80 -15.36 -33.26
N SER A 1008 36.08 -14.98 -33.16
CA SER A 1008 37.20 -15.87 -33.50
C SER A 1008 37.65 -16.82 -32.37
N LYS A 1009 37.34 -16.52 -31.09
CA LYS A 1009 37.73 -17.35 -29.94
C LYS A 1009 36.58 -17.66 -28.98
N ILE A 1010 35.87 -18.75 -29.26
CA ILE A 1010 34.65 -19.19 -28.54
C ILE A 1010 34.90 -19.64 -27.08
N GLN A 1011 36.15 -19.91 -26.66
CA GLN A 1011 36.45 -20.60 -25.39
C GLN A 1011 36.45 -19.73 -24.11
N SER A 1012 36.55 -18.39 -24.20
CA SER A 1012 36.63 -17.49 -23.02
C SER A 1012 35.45 -16.50 -22.89
N LYS A 1013 34.24 -16.93 -23.30
CA LYS A 1013 32.99 -16.14 -23.38
C LYS A 1013 32.60 -15.27 -22.17
N ILE A 1014 33.15 -15.50 -20.97
CA ILE A 1014 32.73 -14.81 -19.74
C ILE A 1014 33.36 -13.42 -19.60
N ASP A 1015 34.60 -13.22 -20.06
CA ASP A 1015 35.30 -11.95 -19.81
C ASP A 1015 35.11 -10.95 -20.94
N TYR A 1016 35.15 -11.39 -22.20
CA TYR A 1016 34.83 -10.53 -23.35
C TYR A 1016 33.41 -9.95 -23.31
N LYS A 1017 32.41 -10.70 -22.82
CA LYS A 1017 31.04 -10.17 -22.63
C LYS A 1017 30.93 -9.08 -21.55
N LYS A 1018 31.85 -9.07 -20.57
CA LYS A 1018 31.93 -7.98 -19.57
C LYS A 1018 32.62 -6.76 -20.18
N GLU A 1019 33.65 -6.98 -20.98
CA GLU A 1019 34.39 -5.94 -21.71
C GLU A 1019 33.49 -5.22 -22.73
N GLU A 1020 32.77 -5.98 -23.56
CA GLU A 1020 31.75 -5.49 -24.51
C GLU A 1020 30.71 -4.62 -23.78
N LYS A 1021 30.19 -5.09 -22.64
CA LYS A 1021 29.23 -4.34 -21.83
C LYS A 1021 29.82 -3.02 -21.30
N LEU A 1022 31.04 -3.03 -20.77
CA LEU A 1022 31.69 -1.83 -20.22
C LEU A 1022 31.97 -0.78 -21.31
N LEU A 1023 32.45 -1.20 -22.47
CA LEU A 1023 32.68 -0.33 -23.63
C LEU A 1023 31.37 0.25 -24.17
N THR A 1024 30.30 -0.56 -24.21
CA THR A 1024 28.94 -0.10 -24.58
C THR A 1024 28.41 0.93 -23.59
N GLU A 1025 28.54 0.70 -22.28
CA GLU A 1025 28.14 1.66 -21.24
C GLU A 1025 28.94 2.98 -21.34
N ALA A 1026 30.23 2.93 -21.71
CA ALA A 1026 31.06 4.12 -21.93
C ALA A 1026 30.63 4.92 -23.17
N LEU A 1027 30.36 4.27 -24.30
CA LEU A 1027 29.89 4.94 -25.52
C LEU A 1027 28.56 5.67 -25.30
N ILE A 1028 27.61 5.04 -24.61
CA ILE A 1028 26.32 5.65 -24.28
C ILE A 1028 26.50 6.96 -23.47
N LEU A 1029 27.45 6.99 -22.52
CA LEU A 1029 27.72 8.17 -21.72
C LEU A 1029 28.38 9.30 -22.53
N ILE A 1030 29.28 8.96 -23.46
CA ILE A 1030 29.91 9.94 -24.36
C ILE A 1030 28.89 10.50 -25.34
N ASP A 1031 28.03 9.67 -25.90
CA ASP A 1031 26.93 10.11 -26.77
C ASP A 1031 25.95 11.03 -26.02
N MET A 1032 25.62 10.74 -24.76
CA MET A 1032 24.80 11.65 -23.94
C MET A 1032 25.49 13.02 -23.77
N GLN A 1033 26.81 13.06 -23.58
CA GLN A 1033 27.54 14.32 -23.41
C GLN A 1033 27.67 15.11 -24.72
N ILE A 1034 27.95 14.45 -25.85
CA ILE A 1034 28.01 15.09 -27.18
C ILE A 1034 26.65 15.71 -27.53
N ASN A 1035 25.56 14.94 -27.42
CA ASN A 1035 24.21 15.44 -27.71
C ASN A 1035 23.80 16.62 -26.79
N GLN A 1036 24.25 16.62 -25.52
CA GLN A 1036 24.00 17.75 -24.61
C GLN A 1036 24.84 18.99 -24.98
N ASN A 1037 26.11 18.83 -25.33
CA ASN A 1037 26.96 19.93 -25.77
C ASN A 1037 26.46 20.53 -27.10
N GLU A 1038 26.05 19.71 -28.06
CA GLU A 1038 25.45 20.18 -29.32
C GLU A 1038 24.10 20.88 -29.10
N HIS A 1039 23.24 20.36 -28.21
CA HIS A 1039 21.98 21.03 -27.84
C HIS A 1039 22.22 22.37 -27.12
N MET A 1040 23.25 22.46 -26.28
CA MET A 1040 23.65 23.71 -25.62
C MET A 1040 24.20 24.72 -26.63
N ILE A 1041 25.09 24.31 -27.54
CA ILE A 1041 25.62 25.17 -28.62
C ILE A 1041 24.48 25.67 -29.52
N ASN A 1042 23.53 24.80 -29.89
CA ASN A 1042 22.38 25.20 -30.69
C ASN A 1042 21.46 26.16 -29.94
N LYS A 1043 21.32 26.05 -28.60
CA LYS A 1043 20.63 27.07 -27.79
C LYS A 1043 21.37 28.40 -27.74
N VAL A 1044 22.70 28.39 -27.61
CA VAL A 1044 23.52 29.62 -27.62
C VAL A 1044 23.59 30.26 -29.01
N LYS A 1045 23.40 29.50 -30.10
CA LYS A 1045 23.25 30.05 -31.46
C LYS A 1045 21.84 30.59 -31.77
N ASN A 1046 20.83 30.14 -31.03
CA ASN A 1046 19.43 30.55 -31.16
C ASN A 1046 19.04 31.71 -30.23
N PHE A 1047 19.96 32.18 -29.38
CA PHE A 1047 19.79 33.26 -28.41
C PHE A 1047 20.74 34.42 -28.76
#